data_AF-A0A2W2AD79-F1
#
_entry.id   AF-A0A2W2AD79-F1
#
_cell.length_a   1.000
_cell.length_b   1.000
_cell.length_c   1.000
_cell.angle_alpha   90.00
_cell.angle_beta   90.00
_cell.angle_gamma   90.00
#
_symmetry.space_group_name_H-M   'P 1'
#
loop_
_entity.id
_entity.type
_entity.pdbx_description
1 polymer ?
#
loop_
_entity_poly.entity_id
_entity_poly.type
_entity_poly.pdbx_seq_one_letter_code
_entity_poly.pdbx_strand_id
1 'polypeptide(L)'
;MKAIKYILLLAAFFPLKSMASADSTAKSYFYVAKQHLEGMLAGKEQMSYEEAIYQIENAWWKGRLRHSTFKAALDFHVGNIERIIEGNTDSIYMNPKRSLLETVEEKRTNYKNALTNYAIYSYMTRKTTFGINGNLLRHHPYQYSYNDPFGTDDWTNTQVNQLLRKNTGNCFALASLFKIFSERLNSKASLCTAPGHIYIRHADEKGTKYNVELSSNQAFPGTGTLETLTYTPDEATKKGIALRELDLKQSIALCLVYLAKGYEYKFGVKDDPFMLACSETALQYDDHNLNAMLLKAEVMEHGLVKQNKTVAQLSAEKEFQDYQNWITHIFSYGYREMPYEMKNIMIKGWTRDTIITLSQQDHTPSRLKHATLKDTRYAGLSWGLFDEEIKTKPLERYGNTVFDTKKMKVVAFLKSDVLYNHYNFDPTVFALNVDPLAHKFPWQSPYSAMDNNPILKCDPTGASGVAAIKGDVIIIHSTNVYYGTGVTAKLAKQDAKNIEATWNAANAVKVINGKTYSVQFKITPQVMSVKDGEAARKANTDVETNYIGVGKYGANTNTNTHSVADNNRNLGGNDFDYNQQDFATGNKSSSHEQGHGWGWFDFGVNGDQYFDKGSGHNDKPNSDGSPNIMQDRNNVDESEWGDRKATQQDVDKLNINWQELGEKGKTNVGEISDHTQ
;
A
#
# COMPACT_ATOMS: atom_id res chain seq x y z
N MET A 1 48.01 -28.81 78.27
CA MET A 1 47.72 -29.30 76.90
C MET A 1 46.22 -29.29 76.69
N LYS A 2 45.69 -28.35 75.89
CA LYS A 2 44.26 -28.25 75.55
C LYS A 2 44.09 -28.64 74.09
N ALA A 3 43.27 -29.65 73.82
CA ALA A 3 42.95 -30.10 72.47
C ALA A 3 41.59 -29.53 72.03
N ILE A 4 41.60 -28.88 70.87
CA ILE A 4 40.50 -28.22 70.18
C ILE A 4 39.65 -29.28 69.47
N LYS A 5 38.33 -29.24 69.64
CA LYS A 5 37.36 -29.96 68.79
C LYS A 5 36.55 -28.93 68.01
N TYR A 6 36.62 -29.02 66.69
CA TYR A 6 35.88 -28.21 65.73
C TYR A 6 34.40 -28.58 65.74
N ILE A 7 33.52 -27.58 65.85
CA ILE A 7 32.09 -27.69 65.55
C ILE A 7 31.88 -27.09 64.15
N LEU A 8 31.48 -27.93 63.20
CA LEU A 8 31.04 -27.54 61.87
C LEU A 8 29.64 -26.91 61.97
N LEU A 9 29.53 -25.62 61.65
CA LEU A 9 28.27 -24.91 61.46
C LEU A 9 27.82 -25.13 60.01
N LEU A 10 26.85 -26.03 59.82
CA LEU A 10 26.11 -26.19 58.57
C LEU A 10 25.14 -25.01 58.42
N ALA A 11 25.56 -23.98 57.67
CA ALA A 11 24.66 -22.93 57.20
C ALA A 11 23.77 -23.51 56.10
N ALA A 12 22.49 -23.72 56.42
CA ALA A 12 21.47 -24.02 55.43
C ALA A 12 21.27 -22.80 54.53
N PHE A 13 21.82 -22.84 53.32
CA PHE A 13 21.47 -21.94 52.24
C PHE A 13 20.02 -22.19 51.83
N PHE A 14 19.08 -21.43 52.40
CA PHE A 14 17.79 -21.23 51.77
C PHE A 14 18.00 -20.34 50.54
N PRO A 15 17.62 -20.77 49.32
CA PRO A 15 17.56 -19.84 48.20
C PRO A 15 16.45 -18.83 48.49
N LEU A 16 16.84 -17.59 48.83
CA LEU A 16 15.94 -16.45 48.72
C LEU A 16 15.53 -16.34 47.24
N LYS A 17 14.38 -16.90 46.87
CA LYS A 17 13.66 -16.43 45.70
C LYS A 17 13.27 -14.99 46.00
N SER A 18 13.99 -14.02 45.45
CA SER A 18 13.47 -12.66 45.38
C SER A 18 12.14 -12.75 44.63
N MET A 19 11.05 -12.40 45.30
CA MET A 19 9.81 -12.11 44.60
C MET A 19 10.03 -10.78 43.88
N ALA A 20 10.67 -10.85 42.72
CA ALA A 20 10.64 -9.79 41.73
C ALA A 20 9.15 -9.45 41.49
N SER A 21 8.77 -8.17 41.61
CA SER A 21 7.40 -7.76 41.34
C SER A 21 7.02 -8.15 39.89
N ALA A 22 5.74 -8.43 39.64
CA ALA A 22 5.27 -8.77 38.29
C ALA A 22 5.69 -7.73 37.23
N ASP A 23 5.83 -6.46 37.63
CA ASP A 23 6.32 -5.37 36.79
C ASP A 23 7.82 -5.48 36.51
N SER A 24 8.65 -5.83 37.50
CA SER A 24 10.09 -6.02 37.29
C SER A 24 10.39 -7.19 36.33
N THR A 25 9.60 -8.27 36.39
CA THR A 25 9.67 -9.38 35.42
C THR A 25 9.12 -8.99 34.05
N ALA A 26 8.12 -8.12 33.97
CA ALA A 26 7.62 -7.62 32.68
C ALA A 26 8.64 -6.70 32.01
N LYS A 27 9.28 -5.80 32.77
CA LYS A 27 10.33 -4.89 32.26
C LYS A 27 11.53 -5.65 31.72
N SER A 28 11.93 -6.78 32.35
CA SER A 28 13.10 -7.53 31.89
C SER A 28 13.01 -8.03 30.45
N TYR A 29 11.81 -8.30 29.93
CA TYR A 29 11.65 -8.70 28.52
C TYR A 29 12.04 -7.57 27.55
N PHE A 30 11.83 -6.31 27.91
CA PHE A 30 12.25 -5.16 27.10
C PHE A 30 13.77 -4.98 27.12
N TYR A 31 14.42 -5.21 28.28
CA TYR A 31 15.88 -5.21 28.36
C TYR A 31 16.51 -6.34 27.54
N VAL A 32 15.92 -7.54 27.55
CA VAL A 32 16.37 -8.66 26.71
C VAL A 32 16.23 -8.32 25.22
N ALA A 33 15.09 -7.75 24.80
CA ALA A 33 14.90 -7.32 23.42
C ALA A 33 15.93 -6.24 23.01
N LYS A 34 16.22 -5.27 23.89
CA LYS A 34 17.27 -4.27 23.66
C LYS A 34 18.63 -4.91 23.45
N GLN A 35 18.99 -5.91 24.24
CA GLN A 35 20.26 -6.63 24.11
C GLN A 35 20.39 -7.34 22.75
N HIS A 36 19.32 -7.96 22.25
CA HIS A 36 19.32 -8.56 20.91
C HIS A 36 19.53 -7.50 19.81
N LEU A 37 18.81 -6.37 19.88
CA LEU A 37 18.98 -5.27 18.93
C LEU A 37 20.41 -4.70 18.97
N GLU A 38 20.98 -4.51 20.15
CA GLU A 38 22.39 -4.10 20.32
C GLU A 38 23.37 -5.15 19.77
N GLY A 39 23.07 -6.43 19.97
CA GLY A 39 23.81 -7.54 19.40
C GLY A 39 23.87 -7.46 17.88
N MET A 40 22.73 -7.23 17.23
CA MET A 40 22.63 -7.06 15.77
C MET A 40 23.41 -5.82 15.30
N LEU A 41 23.20 -4.67 15.95
CA LEU A 41 23.83 -3.41 15.55
C LEU A 41 25.35 -3.41 15.75
N ALA A 42 25.85 -4.09 16.79
CA ALA A 42 27.27 -4.26 17.06
C ALA A 42 27.92 -5.40 16.25
N GLY A 43 27.17 -6.13 15.42
CA GLY A 43 27.68 -7.26 14.63
C GLY A 43 27.99 -8.52 15.43
N LYS A 44 27.44 -8.64 16.65
CA LYS A 44 27.53 -9.85 17.50
C LYS A 44 26.44 -10.87 17.18
N GLU A 45 25.32 -10.39 16.64
CA GLU A 45 24.21 -11.20 16.11
C GLU A 45 24.00 -10.86 14.63
N GLN A 46 23.43 -11.79 13.85
CA GLN A 46 23.13 -11.52 12.45
C GLN A 46 22.02 -10.46 12.36
N MET A 47 22.27 -9.38 11.62
CA MET A 47 21.24 -8.37 11.35
C MET A 47 20.07 -8.99 10.59
N SER A 48 18.87 -8.81 11.12
CA SER A 48 17.61 -9.18 10.48
C SER A 48 16.53 -8.23 10.96
N TYR A 49 15.84 -7.56 10.02
CA TYR A 49 14.76 -6.66 10.39
C TYR A 49 13.56 -7.44 10.94
N GLU A 50 13.27 -8.62 10.39
CA GLU A 50 12.26 -9.53 10.92
C GLU A 50 12.53 -9.93 12.38
N GLU A 51 13.77 -10.32 12.70
CA GLU A 51 14.12 -10.71 14.06
C GLU A 51 14.02 -9.51 15.00
N ALA A 52 14.46 -8.32 14.57
CA ALA A 52 14.30 -7.09 15.34
C ALA A 52 12.82 -6.81 15.67
N ILE A 53 11.92 -6.93 14.70
CA ILE A 53 10.47 -6.80 14.90
C ILE A 53 9.93 -7.85 15.86
N TYR A 54 10.33 -9.12 15.69
CA TYR A 54 9.92 -10.19 16.61
C TYR A 54 10.34 -9.89 18.05
N GLN A 55 11.56 -9.41 18.28
CA GLN A 55 12.07 -9.12 19.62
C GLN A 55 11.27 -8.01 20.32
N ILE A 56 11.00 -6.90 19.63
CA ILE A 56 10.25 -5.78 20.22
C ILE A 56 8.78 -6.15 20.50
N GLU A 57 8.16 -6.96 19.64
CA GLU A 57 6.80 -7.43 19.85
C GLU A 57 6.73 -8.48 20.96
N ASN A 58 7.66 -9.43 20.99
CA ASN A 58 7.69 -10.46 22.00
C ASN A 58 7.94 -9.88 23.41
N ALA A 59 8.67 -8.77 23.51
CA ALA A 59 8.82 -8.02 24.76
C ALA A 59 7.45 -7.54 25.30
N TRP A 60 6.62 -6.96 24.43
CA TRP A 60 5.25 -6.55 24.78
C TRP A 60 4.38 -7.71 25.27
N TRP A 61 4.55 -8.89 24.64
CA TRP A 61 3.83 -10.13 24.96
C TRP A 61 4.48 -10.94 26.09
N LYS A 62 5.49 -10.40 26.78
CA LYS A 62 6.16 -11.06 27.93
C LYS A 62 6.69 -12.45 27.56
N GLY A 63 7.30 -12.59 26.39
CA GLY A 63 7.86 -13.86 25.92
C GLY A 63 6.84 -14.88 25.42
N ARG A 64 5.55 -14.52 25.30
CA ARG A 64 4.49 -15.45 24.88
C ARG A 64 4.35 -15.58 23.37
N LEU A 65 4.98 -14.71 22.58
CA LEU A 65 4.99 -14.84 21.13
C LEU A 65 5.95 -15.97 20.76
N ARG A 66 5.44 -17.00 20.08
CA ARG A 66 6.26 -18.14 19.65
C ARG A 66 6.95 -17.81 18.33
N HIS A 67 8.28 -17.76 18.35
CA HIS A 67 9.11 -17.51 17.16
C HIS A 67 8.72 -18.40 15.97
N SER A 68 8.59 -19.71 16.19
CA SER A 68 8.23 -20.66 15.13
C SER A 68 6.86 -20.39 14.51
N THR A 69 5.89 -19.91 15.29
CA THR A 69 4.55 -19.56 14.78
C THR A 69 4.59 -18.26 13.98
N PHE A 70 5.33 -17.27 14.45
CA PHE A 70 5.53 -16.00 13.73
C PHE A 70 6.22 -16.26 12.38
N LYS A 71 7.31 -17.03 12.38
CA LYS A 71 8.03 -17.40 11.16
C LYS A 71 7.16 -18.21 10.21
N ALA A 72 6.41 -19.20 10.69
CA ALA A 72 5.54 -20.02 9.86
C ALA A 72 4.41 -19.20 9.20
N ALA A 73 3.87 -18.21 9.89
CA ALA A 73 2.91 -17.28 9.30
C ALA A 73 3.55 -16.49 8.15
N LEU A 74 4.74 -15.92 8.36
CA LEU A 74 5.48 -15.23 7.30
C LEU A 74 5.84 -16.15 6.13
N ASP A 75 6.27 -17.39 6.39
CA ASP A 75 6.58 -18.39 5.37
C ASP A 75 5.35 -18.66 4.48
N PHE A 76 4.17 -18.79 5.09
CA PHE A 76 2.90 -18.95 4.37
C PHE A 76 2.59 -17.76 3.45
N HIS A 77 2.74 -16.53 3.95
CA HIS A 77 2.49 -15.33 3.14
C HIS A 77 3.52 -15.16 2.02
N VAL A 78 4.80 -15.41 2.29
CA VAL A 78 5.88 -15.38 1.27
C VAL A 78 5.60 -16.36 0.14
N GLY A 79 5.20 -17.60 0.45
CA GLY A 79 4.85 -18.57 -0.60
C GLY A 79 3.67 -18.12 -1.47
N ASN A 80 2.73 -17.35 -0.92
CA ASN A 80 1.64 -16.78 -1.72
C ASN A 80 2.11 -15.63 -2.61
N ILE A 81 3.03 -14.80 -2.12
CA ILE A 81 3.66 -13.72 -2.90
C ILE A 81 4.49 -14.33 -4.04
N GLU A 82 5.26 -15.39 -3.80
CA GLU A 82 6.02 -16.11 -4.83
C GLU A 82 5.12 -16.61 -5.96
N ARG A 83 3.91 -17.10 -5.65
CA ARG A 83 2.93 -17.48 -6.68
C ARG A 83 2.47 -16.30 -7.53
N ILE A 84 2.34 -15.10 -6.95
CA ILE A 84 2.04 -13.88 -7.72
C ILE A 84 3.22 -13.53 -8.63
N ILE A 85 4.46 -13.64 -8.13
CA ILE A 85 5.68 -13.41 -8.92
C ILE A 85 5.72 -14.37 -10.11
N GLU A 86 5.56 -15.68 -9.87
CA GLU A 86 5.55 -16.71 -10.90
C GLU A 86 4.45 -16.46 -11.95
N GLY A 87 3.24 -16.11 -11.52
CA GLY A 87 2.11 -15.84 -12.41
C GLY A 87 2.26 -14.57 -13.26
N ASN A 88 3.09 -13.61 -12.82
CA ASN A 88 3.31 -12.33 -13.50
C ASN A 88 4.72 -12.19 -14.11
N THR A 89 5.52 -13.26 -14.09
CA THR A 89 6.85 -13.26 -14.72
C THR A 89 6.72 -13.28 -16.24
N ASP A 90 7.35 -12.32 -16.89
CA ASP A 90 7.31 -12.15 -18.33
C ASP A 90 8.68 -12.50 -18.96
N SER A 91 8.67 -13.51 -19.83
CA SER A 91 9.86 -14.04 -20.50
C SER A 91 10.62 -13.01 -21.34
N ILE A 92 9.95 -11.96 -21.83
CA ILE A 92 10.59 -10.88 -22.60
C ILE A 92 11.48 -10.04 -21.68
N TYR A 93 10.99 -9.68 -20.49
CA TYR A 93 11.77 -8.89 -19.53
C TYR A 93 12.86 -9.71 -18.83
N MET A 94 12.72 -11.04 -18.80
CA MET A 94 13.77 -11.96 -18.32
C MET A 94 14.94 -12.12 -19.30
N ASN A 95 14.75 -11.74 -20.57
CA ASN A 95 15.77 -11.76 -21.62
C ASN A 95 15.94 -10.38 -22.27
N PRO A 96 16.32 -9.35 -21.48
CA PRO A 96 16.37 -7.98 -21.99
C PRO A 96 17.55 -7.80 -22.95
N LYS A 97 17.40 -6.91 -23.93
CA LYS A 97 18.52 -6.46 -24.75
C LYS A 97 19.39 -5.49 -23.95
N ARG A 98 20.71 -5.54 -24.16
CA ARG A 98 21.67 -4.58 -23.61
C ARG A 98 21.28 -3.14 -23.98
N SER A 99 21.40 -2.19 -23.06
CA SER A 99 21.39 -0.75 -23.37
C SER A 99 22.79 -0.15 -23.21
N LEU A 100 22.92 1.14 -23.52
CA LEU A 100 24.13 1.92 -23.31
C LEU A 100 24.46 2.10 -21.82
N LEU A 101 23.45 2.20 -20.96
CA LEU A 101 23.59 2.55 -19.54
C LEU A 101 23.52 1.34 -18.59
N GLU A 102 22.98 0.20 -19.04
CA GLU A 102 22.75 -0.97 -18.19
C GLU A 102 23.10 -2.27 -18.93
N THR A 103 23.72 -3.18 -18.20
CA THR A 103 23.97 -4.56 -18.62
C THR A 103 22.67 -5.37 -18.66
N VAL A 104 22.70 -6.51 -19.34
CA VAL A 104 21.56 -7.46 -19.39
C VAL A 104 21.22 -7.97 -17.98
N GLU A 105 22.24 -8.22 -17.15
CA GLU A 105 22.02 -8.75 -15.79
C GLU A 105 21.44 -7.69 -14.85
N GLU A 106 21.88 -6.43 -14.96
CA GLU A 106 21.28 -5.31 -14.21
C GLU A 106 19.81 -5.14 -14.56
N LYS A 107 19.46 -5.12 -15.85
CA LYS A 107 18.05 -5.02 -16.28
C LYS A 107 17.20 -6.18 -15.79
N ARG A 108 17.72 -7.41 -15.88
CA ARG A 108 17.04 -8.60 -15.36
C ARG A 108 16.83 -8.50 -13.85
N THR A 109 17.85 -8.03 -13.13
CA THR A 109 17.79 -7.84 -11.68
C THR A 109 16.78 -6.75 -11.30
N ASN A 110 16.79 -5.62 -12.01
CA ASN A 110 15.85 -4.52 -11.78
C ASN A 110 14.41 -4.96 -12.06
N TYR A 111 14.17 -5.68 -13.15
CA TYR A 111 12.87 -6.27 -13.44
C TYR A 111 12.40 -7.23 -12.33
N LYS A 112 13.28 -8.14 -11.88
CA LYS A 112 12.95 -9.06 -10.76
C LYS A 112 12.60 -8.29 -9.49
N ASN A 113 13.38 -7.28 -9.12
CA ASN A 113 13.10 -6.46 -7.94
C ASN A 113 11.76 -5.75 -8.07
N ALA A 114 11.48 -5.12 -9.21
CA ALA A 114 10.23 -4.42 -9.48
C ALA A 114 9.02 -5.37 -9.45
N LEU A 115 9.14 -6.54 -10.09
CA LEU A 115 8.10 -7.59 -10.08
C LEU A 115 7.83 -8.10 -8.66
N THR A 116 8.88 -8.33 -7.86
CA THR A 116 8.74 -8.76 -6.47
C THR A 116 8.09 -7.66 -5.63
N ASN A 117 8.47 -6.40 -5.78
CA ASN A 117 7.83 -5.28 -5.08
C ASN A 117 6.36 -5.13 -5.48
N TYR A 118 6.05 -5.26 -6.77
CA TYR A 118 4.68 -5.32 -7.28
C TYR A 118 3.89 -6.47 -6.65
N ALA A 119 4.49 -7.65 -6.53
CA ALA A 119 3.83 -8.82 -5.96
C ALA A 119 3.57 -8.65 -4.45
N ILE A 120 4.54 -8.14 -3.70
CA ILE A 120 4.37 -7.82 -2.27
C ILE A 120 3.27 -6.78 -2.09
N TYR A 121 3.35 -5.68 -2.86
CA TYR A 121 2.34 -4.63 -2.85
C TYR A 121 0.97 -5.21 -3.16
N SER A 122 0.81 -5.90 -4.29
CA SER A 122 -0.47 -6.48 -4.72
C SER A 122 -1.02 -7.45 -3.69
N TYR A 123 -0.18 -8.28 -3.10
CA TYR A 123 -0.59 -9.19 -2.02
C TYR A 123 -1.15 -8.41 -0.83
N MET A 124 -0.44 -7.39 -0.36
CA MET A 124 -0.86 -6.64 0.83
C MET A 124 -2.11 -5.78 0.60
N THR A 125 -2.39 -5.42 -0.65
CA THR A 125 -3.31 -4.34 -1.01
C THR A 125 -4.54 -4.83 -1.77
N ARG A 126 -4.46 -5.98 -2.44
CA ARG A 126 -5.56 -6.52 -3.25
C ARG A 126 -6.09 -7.82 -2.70
N LYS A 127 -7.39 -8.03 -2.86
CA LYS A 127 -7.99 -9.35 -2.68
C LYS A 127 -7.38 -10.28 -3.73
N THR A 128 -6.76 -11.36 -3.26
CA THR A 128 -6.09 -12.33 -4.14
C THR A 128 -6.63 -13.73 -3.89
N THR A 129 -6.92 -14.47 -4.95
CA THR A 129 -7.41 -15.85 -4.87
C THR A 129 -6.37 -16.80 -5.43
N PHE A 130 -6.01 -17.82 -4.66
CA PHE A 130 -5.04 -18.85 -5.06
C PHE A 130 -5.73 -20.22 -5.14
N GLY A 131 -5.52 -20.94 -6.24
CA GLY A 131 -5.83 -22.36 -6.32
C GLY A 131 -4.67 -23.18 -5.75
N ILE A 132 -4.85 -23.77 -4.56
CA ILE A 132 -3.84 -24.57 -3.88
C ILE A 132 -4.40 -25.97 -3.64
N ASN A 133 -3.82 -26.99 -4.29
CA ASN A 133 -4.20 -28.40 -4.15
C ASN A 133 -5.71 -28.67 -4.35
N GLY A 134 -6.33 -27.98 -5.32
CA GLY A 134 -7.76 -28.10 -5.61
C GLY A 134 -8.69 -27.30 -4.67
N ASN A 135 -8.14 -26.58 -3.69
CA ASN A 135 -8.89 -25.67 -2.80
C ASN A 135 -8.60 -24.21 -3.13
N LEU A 136 -9.56 -23.32 -2.85
CA LEU A 136 -9.32 -21.89 -2.90
C LEU A 136 -8.82 -21.35 -1.58
N LEU A 137 -7.69 -20.66 -1.64
CA LEU A 137 -7.27 -19.75 -0.60
C LEU A 137 -7.61 -18.32 -1.05
N ARG A 138 -8.52 -17.67 -0.32
CA ARG A 138 -8.82 -16.24 -0.51
C ARG A 138 -8.02 -15.42 0.50
N HIS A 139 -7.13 -14.59 -0.01
CA HIS A 139 -6.45 -13.56 0.76
C HIS A 139 -7.23 -12.25 0.68
N HIS A 140 -7.49 -11.65 1.82
CA HIS A 140 -8.04 -10.31 1.94
C HIS A 140 -6.91 -9.32 2.18
N PRO A 141 -6.97 -8.12 1.60
CA PRO A 141 -5.94 -7.12 1.79
C PRO A 141 -5.83 -6.70 3.25
N TYR A 142 -4.63 -6.27 3.64
CA TYR A 142 -4.43 -5.65 4.93
C TYR A 142 -5.05 -4.26 4.95
N GLN A 143 -5.61 -3.90 6.09
CA GLN A 143 -6.30 -2.64 6.30
C GLN A 143 -5.55 -1.77 7.30
N TYR A 144 -5.72 -0.47 7.16
CA TYR A 144 -5.22 0.47 8.14
C TYR A 144 -6.19 0.63 9.30
N SER A 145 -5.63 0.76 10.50
CA SER A 145 -6.40 0.97 11.73
C SER A 145 -6.93 2.42 11.81
N TYR A 146 -7.90 2.79 10.97
CA TYR A 146 -8.48 4.15 10.98
C TYR A 146 -9.10 4.55 12.32
N ASN A 147 -9.56 3.58 13.12
CA ASN A 147 -10.16 3.86 14.42
C ASN A 147 -9.11 4.15 15.50
N ASP A 148 -7.91 3.57 15.38
CA ASP A 148 -6.78 3.78 16.28
C ASP A 148 -5.46 3.77 15.49
N PRO A 149 -5.21 4.83 14.70
CA PRO A 149 -4.04 4.91 13.81
C PRO A 149 -2.74 5.14 14.58
N PHE A 150 -2.82 5.71 15.78
CA PHE A 150 -1.65 5.95 16.64
C PHE A 150 -1.31 4.79 17.56
N GLY A 151 -2.17 3.78 17.69
CA GLY A 151 -2.04 2.82 18.78
C GLY A 151 -2.22 3.48 20.15
N THR A 152 -3.03 4.55 20.22
CA THR A 152 -3.34 5.27 21.46
C THR A 152 -4.12 4.36 22.41
N ASP A 153 -5.13 3.68 21.88
CA ASP A 153 -6.01 2.79 22.66
C ASP A 153 -5.44 1.38 22.75
N ASP A 154 -4.93 0.86 21.63
CA ASP A 154 -4.32 -0.47 21.54
C ASP A 154 -2.97 -0.40 20.81
N TRP A 155 -1.89 -0.33 21.60
CA TRP A 155 -0.51 -0.35 21.08
C TRP A 155 -0.22 -1.57 20.18
N THR A 156 -0.99 -2.67 20.28
CA THR A 156 -0.81 -3.80 19.37
C THR A 156 -1.11 -3.46 17.93
N ASN A 157 -1.85 -2.39 17.63
CA ASN A 157 -2.04 -1.88 16.26
C ASN A 157 -0.71 -1.49 15.58
N THR A 158 0.35 -1.26 16.35
CA THR A 158 1.70 -1.04 15.81
C THR A 158 2.44 -2.34 15.44
N GLN A 159 1.87 -3.52 15.68
CA GLN A 159 2.59 -4.79 15.60
C GLN A 159 2.27 -5.58 14.33
N VAL A 160 3.30 -6.14 13.69
CA VAL A 160 3.19 -7.08 12.57
C VAL A 160 2.44 -8.35 12.98
N ASN A 161 2.69 -8.91 14.17
CA ASN A 161 1.93 -10.08 14.64
C ASN A 161 0.42 -9.80 14.74
N GLN A 162 0.05 -8.58 15.16
CA GLN A 162 -1.35 -8.16 15.24
C GLN A 162 -1.95 -7.96 13.84
N LEU A 163 -1.18 -7.36 12.91
CA LEU A 163 -1.53 -7.21 11.50
C LEU A 163 -1.78 -8.55 10.82
N LEU A 164 -0.87 -9.52 10.97
CA LEU A 164 -0.99 -10.88 10.42
C LEU A 164 -2.23 -11.62 10.96
N ARG A 165 -2.67 -11.32 12.19
CA ARG A 165 -3.78 -12.01 12.85
C ARG A 165 -5.14 -11.39 12.58
N LYS A 166 -5.23 -10.05 12.54
CA LYS A 166 -6.51 -9.34 12.39
C LYS A 166 -6.68 -8.66 11.02
N ASN A 167 -5.68 -8.75 10.13
CA ASN A 167 -5.60 -8.02 8.88
C ASN A 167 -5.73 -6.49 9.04
N THR A 168 -5.43 -5.94 10.22
CA THR A 168 -5.49 -4.50 10.49
C THR A 168 -4.31 -4.05 11.36
N GLY A 169 -3.73 -2.89 11.05
CA GLY A 169 -2.61 -2.30 11.78
C GLY A 169 -2.33 -0.88 11.31
N ASN A 170 -1.42 -0.18 11.96
CA ASN A 170 -1.03 1.17 11.56
C ASN A 170 0.11 1.19 10.52
N CYS A 171 0.64 2.38 10.22
CA CYS A 171 1.65 2.56 9.18
C CYS A 171 2.94 1.81 9.50
N PHE A 172 3.33 1.74 10.79
CA PHE A 172 4.50 0.98 11.21
C PHE A 172 4.29 -0.51 10.95
N ALA A 173 3.19 -1.10 11.42
CA ALA A 173 2.90 -2.52 11.17
C ALA A 173 2.90 -2.86 9.67
N LEU A 174 2.27 -2.02 8.84
CA LEU A 174 2.15 -2.22 7.39
C LEU A 174 3.51 -2.07 6.69
N ALA A 175 4.24 -0.98 6.94
CA ALA A 175 5.56 -0.75 6.36
C ALA A 175 6.56 -1.82 6.82
N SER A 176 6.52 -2.22 8.10
CA SER A 176 7.37 -3.28 8.63
C SER A 176 7.09 -4.63 7.97
N LEU A 177 5.81 -5.00 7.78
CA LEU A 177 5.47 -6.25 7.10
C LEU A 177 5.95 -6.26 5.65
N PHE A 178 5.76 -5.16 4.90
CA PHE A 178 6.30 -5.03 3.55
C PHE A 178 7.83 -5.17 3.55
N LYS A 179 8.51 -4.50 4.48
CA LYS A 179 9.97 -4.56 4.60
C LYS A 179 10.46 -5.98 4.90
N ILE A 180 9.78 -6.73 5.77
CA ILE A 180 10.08 -8.14 6.05
C ILE A 180 9.94 -8.98 4.77
N PHE A 181 8.84 -8.84 4.03
CA PHE A 181 8.67 -9.54 2.75
C PHE A 181 9.75 -9.16 1.74
N SER A 182 10.12 -7.88 1.68
CA SER A 182 11.18 -7.39 0.81
C SER A 182 12.54 -8.01 1.12
N GLU A 183 12.89 -8.17 2.39
CA GLU A 183 14.15 -8.82 2.78
C GLU A 183 14.16 -10.31 2.47
N ARG A 184 13.06 -11.00 2.77
CA ARG A 184 12.92 -12.44 2.46
C ARG A 184 12.98 -12.73 0.97
N LEU A 185 12.41 -11.85 0.15
CA LEU A 185 12.33 -12.00 -1.30
C LEU A 185 13.43 -11.21 -2.05
N ASN A 186 14.34 -10.56 -1.32
CA ASN A 186 15.44 -9.75 -1.84
C ASN A 186 15.01 -8.68 -2.87
N SER A 187 13.91 -7.96 -2.61
CA SER A 187 13.29 -7.02 -3.56
C SER A 187 13.79 -5.58 -3.49
N LYS A 188 14.69 -5.28 -2.54
CA LYS A 188 15.33 -3.97 -2.32
C LYS A 188 14.37 -2.80 -2.05
N ALA A 189 13.28 -3.04 -1.31
CA ALA A 189 12.49 -1.95 -0.74
C ALA A 189 13.09 -1.47 0.58
N SER A 190 13.03 -0.16 0.79
CA SER A 190 13.56 0.52 1.96
C SER A 190 12.44 1.13 2.79
N LEU A 191 12.62 1.13 4.11
CA LEU A 191 11.81 1.98 4.98
C LEU A 191 12.25 3.43 4.78
N CYS A 192 11.29 4.33 4.85
CA CYS A 192 11.53 5.76 4.91
C CYS A 192 10.75 6.35 6.07
N THR A 193 11.34 7.35 6.74
CA THR A 193 10.69 8.06 7.84
C THR A 193 10.52 9.52 7.49
N ALA A 194 9.39 10.08 7.89
CA ALA A 194 9.17 11.51 7.98
C ALA A 194 8.77 11.84 9.43
N PRO A 195 8.78 13.11 9.87
CA PRO A 195 8.15 13.56 11.11
C PRO A 195 6.84 12.84 11.35
N GLY A 196 6.88 11.91 12.29
CA GLY A 196 5.74 11.13 12.64
C GLY A 196 5.20 10.16 11.59
N HIS A 197 5.96 9.74 10.59
CA HIS A 197 5.44 8.78 9.62
C HIS A 197 6.50 7.81 9.15
N ILE A 198 6.05 6.62 8.74
CA ILE A 198 6.89 5.59 8.16
C ILE A 198 6.17 4.98 6.95
N TYR A 199 6.92 4.82 5.87
CA TYR A 199 6.41 4.32 4.60
C TYR A 199 7.51 3.52 3.88
N ILE A 200 7.18 2.98 2.71
CA ILE A 200 8.12 2.21 1.88
C ILE A 200 8.56 3.04 0.69
N ARG A 201 9.82 2.89 0.26
CA ARG A 201 10.27 3.33 -1.05
C ARG A 201 10.90 2.18 -1.80
N HIS A 202 10.54 2.01 -3.07
CA HIS A 202 11.18 1.03 -3.94
C HIS A 202 11.31 1.56 -5.36
N ALA A 203 12.14 0.90 -6.17
CA ALA A 203 12.34 1.25 -7.56
C ALA A 203 11.43 0.45 -8.50
N ASP A 204 11.11 1.02 -9.66
CA ASP A 204 10.63 0.30 -10.84
C ASP A 204 11.78 -0.42 -11.58
N GLU A 205 11.49 -1.05 -12.72
CA GLU A 205 12.49 -1.79 -13.50
C GLU A 205 13.53 -0.88 -14.17
N LYS A 206 13.31 0.43 -14.20
CA LYS A 206 14.23 1.45 -14.73
C LYS A 206 15.07 2.11 -13.62
N GLY A 207 14.88 1.70 -12.36
CA GLY A 207 15.55 2.29 -11.21
C GLY A 207 14.90 3.57 -10.68
N THR A 208 13.75 4.00 -11.23
CA THR A 208 13.01 5.17 -10.77
C THR A 208 12.33 4.85 -9.45
N LYS A 209 12.51 5.69 -8.44
CA LYS A 209 12.04 5.42 -7.08
C LYS A 209 10.67 6.03 -6.83
N TYR A 210 9.80 5.24 -6.22
CA TYR A 210 8.45 5.63 -5.86
C TYR A 210 8.24 5.39 -4.37
N ASN A 211 7.68 6.39 -3.69
CA ASN A 211 7.17 6.19 -2.34
C ASN A 211 5.92 5.32 -2.45
N VAL A 212 5.71 4.45 -1.47
CA VAL A 212 4.61 3.49 -1.41
C VAL A 212 3.96 3.63 -0.06
N GLU A 213 2.71 4.09 -0.10
CA GLU A 213 1.87 4.24 1.08
C GLU A 213 0.89 3.09 1.20
N LEU A 214 1.02 2.32 2.28
CA LEU A 214 0.20 1.15 2.57
C LEU A 214 -0.93 1.46 3.55
N SER A 215 -0.77 2.50 4.36
CA SER A 215 -1.72 2.89 5.41
C SER A 215 -3.00 3.52 4.88
N SER A 216 -3.12 3.81 3.58
CA SER A 216 -4.36 4.35 3.06
C SER A 216 -4.47 4.33 1.55
N ASN A 217 -5.50 3.62 1.06
CA ASN A 217 -5.87 3.46 -0.36
C ASN A 217 -4.72 3.14 -1.32
N GLN A 218 -3.56 2.70 -0.80
CA GLN A 218 -2.56 1.96 -1.57
C GLN A 218 -2.06 2.85 -2.73
N ALA A 219 -1.22 3.82 -2.38
CA ALA A 219 -0.86 4.94 -3.26
C ALA A 219 0.64 5.13 -3.39
N PHE A 220 1.02 5.97 -4.36
CA PHE A 220 2.41 6.33 -4.65
C PHE A 220 2.65 7.84 -4.47
N PRO A 221 2.61 8.37 -3.23
CA PRO A 221 2.66 9.80 -3.00
C PRO A 221 3.95 10.44 -3.52
N GLY A 222 3.83 11.64 -4.09
CA GLY A 222 4.99 12.48 -4.37
C GLY A 222 5.65 12.96 -3.07
N THR A 223 6.94 13.27 -3.13
CA THR A 223 7.72 13.80 -1.99
C THR A 223 7.05 15.03 -1.36
N GLY A 224 6.60 15.99 -2.18
CA GLY A 224 5.93 17.20 -1.67
C GLY A 224 4.63 16.93 -0.92
N THR A 225 3.89 15.87 -1.30
CA THR A 225 2.69 15.42 -0.57
C THR A 225 3.07 14.90 0.81
N LEU A 226 4.11 14.06 0.88
CA LEU A 226 4.62 13.58 2.16
C LEU A 226 5.12 14.73 3.02
N GLU A 227 5.88 15.67 2.46
CA GLU A 227 6.38 16.85 3.20
C GLU A 227 5.24 17.68 3.78
N THR A 228 4.21 17.94 2.97
CA THR A 228 3.02 18.70 3.40
C THR A 228 2.27 17.98 4.52
N LEU A 229 1.95 16.69 4.34
CA LEU A 229 1.16 15.92 5.30
C LEU A 229 1.91 15.62 6.59
N THR A 230 3.25 15.63 6.59
CA THR A 230 4.07 15.40 7.78
C THR A 230 4.58 16.69 8.40
N TYR A 231 4.26 17.85 7.83
CA TYR A 231 4.82 19.14 8.24
C TYR A 231 6.37 19.11 8.22
N THR A 232 6.95 18.62 7.13
CA THR A 232 8.40 18.52 6.94
C THR A 232 8.94 19.70 6.15
N PRO A 233 9.80 20.55 6.74
CA PRO A 233 10.49 21.60 5.97
C PRO A 233 11.57 21.00 5.07
N ASP A 234 11.83 21.63 3.91
CA ASP A 234 12.91 21.23 2.98
C ASP A 234 14.26 21.00 3.66
N GLU A 235 14.59 21.81 4.68
CA GLU A 235 15.85 21.69 5.41
C GLU A 235 15.96 20.35 6.17
N ALA A 236 14.86 19.82 6.71
CA ALA A 236 14.83 18.51 7.34
C ALA A 236 15.11 17.39 6.32
N THR A 237 14.54 17.52 5.11
CA THR A 237 14.80 16.61 3.98
C THR A 237 16.26 16.70 3.53
N LYS A 238 16.79 17.91 3.29
CA LYS A 238 18.18 18.14 2.85
C LYS A 238 19.21 17.65 3.85
N LYS A 239 18.92 17.78 5.16
CA LYS A 239 19.78 17.30 6.23
C LYS A 239 19.57 15.83 6.57
N GLY A 240 18.67 15.13 5.88
CA GLY A 240 18.54 13.67 5.98
C GLY A 240 17.85 13.17 7.25
N ILE A 241 17.19 14.03 8.03
CA ILE A 241 16.37 13.59 9.17
C ILE A 241 14.94 13.19 8.76
N ALA A 242 14.57 13.43 7.50
CA ALA A 242 13.25 13.15 6.94
C ALA A 242 13.36 12.69 5.48
N LEU A 243 12.43 11.83 5.04
CA LEU A 243 12.22 11.31 3.69
C LEU A 243 13.43 10.57 3.07
N ARG A 244 14.38 10.11 3.91
CA ARG A 244 15.50 9.28 3.46
C ARG A 244 15.15 7.79 3.50
N GLU A 245 15.83 7.01 2.68
CA GLU A 245 15.81 5.55 2.77
C GLU A 245 16.72 5.09 3.91
N LEU A 246 16.19 4.19 4.74
CA LEU A 246 16.95 3.53 5.79
C LEU A 246 17.59 2.25 5.23
N ASP A 247 18.87 2.07 5.52
CA ASP A 247 19.50 0.75 5.37
C ASP A 247 19.04 -0.22 6.47
N LEU A 248 19.50 -1.48 6.42
CA LEU A 248 19.13 -2.50 7.40
C LEU A 248 19.56 -2.11 8.84
N LYS A 249 20.74 -1.53 9.01
CA LYS A 249 21.25 -1.14 10.32
C LYS A 249 20.42 0.01 10.89
N GLN A 250 20.11 1.01 10.09
CA GLN A 250 19.25 2.14 10.44
C GLN A 250 17.81 1.69 10.74
N SER A 251 17.30 0.72 9.99
CA SER A 251 15.98 0.10 10.24
C SER A 251 15.93 -0.63 11.60
N ILE A 252 16.99 -1.35 11.97
CA ILE A 252 17.13 -1.98 13.29
C ILE A 252 17.29 -0.92 14.40
N ALA A 253 18.04 0.15 14.14
CA ALA A 253 18.18 1.26 15.09
C ALA A 253 16.81 1.93 15.38
N LEU A 254 15.96 2.11 14.37
CA LEU A 254 14.59 2.59 14.54
C LEU A 254 13.75 1.67 15.45
N CYS A 255 14.00 0.35 15.44
CA CYS A 255 13.29 -0.59 16.31
C CYS A 255 13.57 -0.34 17.81
N LEU A 256 14.71 0.23 18.18
CA LEU A 256 14.98 0.65 19.57
C LEU A 256 14.03 1.76 20.03
N VAL A 257 13.63 2.66 19.12
CA VAL A 257 12.66 3.71 19.42
C VAL A 257 11.28 3.11 19.67
N TYR A 258 10.83 2.21 18.79
CA TYR A 258 9.54 1.51 18.97
C TYR A 258 9.53 0.58 20.20
N LEU A 259 10.67 -0.01 20.57
CA LEU A 259 10.82 -0.74 21.83
C LEU A 259 10.62 0.17 23.05
N ALA A 260 11.21 1.36 23.04
CA ALA A 260 11.07 2.35 24.11
C ALA A 260 9.64 2.90 24.21
N LYS A 261 8.99 3.18 23.07
CA LYS A 261 7.59 3.62 23.07
C LYS A 261 6.65 2.50 23.50
N GLY A 262 6.87 1.26 23.06
CA GLY A 262 6.14 0.11 23.60
C GLY A 262 6.34 -0.06 25.11
N TYR A 263 7.52 0.25 25.64
CA TYR A 263 7.80 0.24 27.08
C TYR A 263 7.01 1.33 27.81
N GLU A 264 7.02 2.57 27.31
CA GLU A 264 6.21 3.67 27.83
C GLU A 264 4.73 3.30 27.89
N TYR A 265 4.15 2.85 26.78
CA TYR A 265 2.73 2.49 26.71
C TYR A 265 2.40 1.32 27.65
N LYS A 266 3.31 0.36 27.84
CA LYS A 266 3.08 -0.79 28.72
C LYS A 266 3.06 -0.40 30.20
N PHE A 267 3.92 0.52 30.60
CA PHE A 267 4.19 0.81 32.02
C PHE A 267 3.74 2.20 32.47
N GLY A 268 3.26 3.05 31.56
CA GLY A 268 2.81 4.42 31.86
C GLY A 268 3.94 5.33 32.34
N VAL A 269 5.16 5.15 31.81
CA VAL A 269 6.37 5.89 32.22
C VAL A 269 6.92 6.71 31.07
N LYS A 270 7.42 7.92 31.35
CA LYS A 270 7.90 8.87 30.33
C LYS A 270 9.34 9.36 30.53
N ASP A 271 9.90 9.11 31.71
CA ASP A 271 11.24 9.56 32.13
C ASP A 271 12.15 8.41 32.59
N ASP A 272 11.83 7.16 32.19
CA ASP A 272 12.60 5.99 32.60
C ASP A 272 13.96 5.92 31.86
N PRO A 273 15.10 5.71 32.56
CA PRO A 273 16.41 5.61 31.94
C PRO A 273 16.52 4.58 30.81
N PHE A 274 15.68 3.55 30.81
CA PHE A 274 15.60 2.58 29.70
C PHE A 274 15.31 3.28 28.36
N MET A 275 14.36 4.21 28.34
CA MET A 275 13.94 4.91 27.12
C MET A 275 15.07 5.82 26.60
N LEU A 276 15.76 6.53 27.50
CA LEU A 276 16.93 7.33 27.15
C LEU A 276 18.02 6.44 26.54
N ALA A 277 18.34 5.31 27.18
CA ALA A 277 19.34 4.38 26.68
C ALA A 277 18.99 3.83 25.28
N CYS A 278 17.72 3.51 25.02
CA CYS A 278 17.27 3.13 23.67
C CYS A 278 17.50 4.24 22.64
N SER A 279 17.15 5.49 22.96
CA SER A 279 17.36 6.64 22.06
C SER A 279 18.84 6.89 21.77
N GLU A 280 19.70 6.79 22.77
CA GLU A 280 21.14 7.03 22.64
C GLU A 280 21.83 5.92 21.84
N THR A 281 21.45 4.66 22.08
CA THR A 281 21.90 3.54 21.25
C THR A 281 21.44 3.72 19.80
N ALA A 282 20.18 4.10 19.54
CA ALA A 282 19.72 4.33 18.18
C ALA A 282 20.53 5.42 17.46
N LEU A 283 20.78 6.55 18.14
CA LEU A 283 21.58 7.67 17.61
C LEU A 283 23.06 7.32 17.40
N GLN A 284 23.60 6.33 18.11
CA GLN A 284 24.96 5.85 17.87
C GLN A 284 25.10 5.16 16.50
N TYR A 285 24.05 4.47 16.04
CA TYR A 285 24.05 3.72 14.78
C TYR A 285 23.35 4.45 13.64
N ASP A 286 22.58 5.49 13.96
CA ASP A 286 21.86 6.33 13.03
C ASP A 286 21.68 7.74 13.64
N ASP A 287 22.69 8.58 13.50
CA ASP A 287 22.75 9.93 14.07
C ASP A 287 21.73 10.91 13.43
N HIS A 288 21.12 10.53 12.31
CA HIS A 288 20.04 11.25 11.63
C HIS A 288 18.65 10.66 11.91
N ASN A 289 18.53 9.81 12.94
CA ASN A 289 17.25 9.22 13.31
C ASN A 289 16.38 10.23 14.08
N LEU A 290 15.49 10.93 13.36
CA LEU A 290 14.61 11.93 13.97
C LEU A 290 13.78 11.34 15.11
N ASN A 291 13.21 10.14 14.95
CA ASN A 291 12.42 9.49 15.99
C ASN A 291 13.24 9.30 17.28
N ALA A 292 14.50 8.87 17.17
CA ALA A 292 15.39 8.76 18.33
C ALA A 292 15.74 10.13 18.93
N MET A 293 15.91 11.16 18.10
CA MET A 293 16.13 12.53 18.59
C MET A 293 14.95 13.04 19.42
N LEU A 294 13.73 12.81 18.93
CA LEU A 294 12.49 13.21 19.59
C LEU A 294 12.24 12.40 20.86
N LEU A 295 12.50 11.09 20.85
CA LEU A 295 12.45 10.26 22.07
C LEU A 295 13.40 10.79 23.15
N LYS A 296 14.63 11.12 22.77
CA LYS A 296 15.62 11.68 23.70
C LYS A 296 15.13 13.02 24.26
N ALA A 297 14.59 13.90 23.41
CA ALA A 297 14.05 15.18 23.83
C ALA A 297 12.86 15.02 24.79
N GLU A 298 11.95 14.09 24.49
CA GLU A 298 10.77 13.76 25.32
C GLU A 298 11.18 13.33 26.73
N VAL A 299 12.11 12.38 26.85
CA VAL A 299 12.59 11.87 28.15
C VAL A 299 13.29 12.97 28.96
N MET A 300 14.15 13.77 28.31
CA MET A 300 14.84 14.91 28.96
C MET A 300 13.85 15.99 29.42
N GLU A 301 12.90 16.36 28.57
CA GLU A 301 11.87 17.35 28.89
C GLU A 301 11.02 16.91 30.08
N HIS A 302 10.56 15.65 30.08
CA HIS A 302 9.70 15.14 31.14
C HIS A 302 10.41 15.19 32.51
N GLY A 303 11.71 14.85 32.55
CA GLY A 303 12.53 14.99 33.75
C GLY A 303 12.60 16.43 34.29
N LEU A 304 12.69 17.43 33.40
CA LEU A 304 12.73 18.85 33.76
C LEU A 304 11.36 19.38 34.21
N VAL A 305 10.29 19.08 33.46
CA VAL A 305 8.93 19.54 33.74
C VAL A 305 8.43 19.02 35.09
N LYS A 306 8.77 17.77 35.44
CA LYS A 306 8.42 17.14 36.73
C LYS A 306 8.99 17.87 37.94
N GLN A 307 10.07 18.63 37.77
CA GLN A 307 10.63 19.45 38.85
C GLN A 307 9.76 20.65 39.23
N ASN A 308 8.79 21.03 38.37
CA ASN A 308 7.88 22.16 38.58
C ASN A 308 8.62 23.49 38.86
N LYS A 309 9.76 23.69 38.18
CA LYS A 309 10.58 24.90 38.25
C LYS A 309 10.39 25.75 37.00
N THR A 310 10.54 27.06 37.15
CA THR A 310 10.60 28.00 36.01
C THR A 310 11.90 27.85 35.22
N VAL A 311 11.91 28.27 33.95
CA VAL A 311 13.13 28.29 33.12
C VAL A 311 14.27 29.08 33.78
N ALA A 312 13.97 30.18 34.47
CA ALA A 312 14.97 30.95 35.19
C ALA A 312 15.64 30.13 36.32
N GLN A 313 14.85 29.34 37.06
CA GLN A 313 15.36 28.47 38.12
C GLN A 313 16.16 27.28 37.57
N LEU A 314 15.75 26.74 36.42
CA LEU A 314 16.43 25.62 35.76
C LEU A 314 17.72 26.04 35.02
N SER A 315 17.88 27.31 34.68
CA SER A 315 18.94 27.80 33.79
C SER A 315 20.38 27.45 34.20
N ALA A 316 20.63 27.26 35.51
CA ALA A 316 21.92 26.86 36.05
C ALA A 316 22.13 25.34 36.11
N GLU A 317 21.09 24.54 35.92
CA GLU A 317 21.14 23.07 35.98
C GLU A 317 21.75 22.50 34.70
N LYS A 318 22.60 21.50 34.86
CA LYS A 318 23.32 20.87 33.75
C LYS A 318 22.34 20.17 32.81
N GLU A 319 21.34 19.51 33.37
CA GLU A 319 20.27 18.80 32.68
C GLU A 319 19.46 19.74 31.78
N PHE A 320 19.16 20.96 32.25
CA PHE A 320 18.47 21.96 31.45
C PHE A 320 19.36 22.50 30.32
N GLN A 321 20.64 22.75 30.60
CA GLN A 321 21.58 23.18 29.57
C GLN A 321 21.75 22.12 28.47
N ASP A 322 21.84 20.85 28.86
CA ASP A 322 21.91 19.73 27.91
C ASP A 322 20.63 19.62 27.08
N TYR A 323 19.46 19.77 27.70
CA TYR A 323 18.19 19.79 26.98
C TYR A 323 18.09 20.95 25.99
N GLN A 324 18.45 22.17 26.39
CA GLN A 324 18.44 23.33 25.49
C GLN A 324 19.40 23.15 24.30
N ASN A 325 20.58 22.58 24.55
CA ASN A 325 21.52 22.25 23.48
C ASN A 325 20.94 21.18 22.54
N TRP A 326 20.22 20.20 23.09
CA TRP A 326 19.56 19.16 22.30
C TRP A 326 18.42 19.68 21.44
N ILE A 327 17.54 20.54 21.97
CA ILE A 327 16.49 21.19 21.19
C ILE A 327 17.08 22.11 20.12
N THR A 328 18.15 22.83 20.45
CA THR A 328 18.91 23.64 19.48
C THR A 328 19.45 22.77 18.34
N HIS A 329 19.99 21.59 18.65
CA HIS A 329 20.46 20.63 17.67
C HIS A 329 19.32 20.16 16.75
N ILE A 330 18.20 19.69 17.31
CA ILE A 330 17.03 19.25 16.54
C ILE A 330 16.50 20.36 15.63
N PHE A 331 16.33 21.57 16.16
CA PHE A 331 15.91 22.75 15.38
C PHE A 331 16.89 23.04 14.23
N SER A 332 18.20 22.95 14.49
CA SER A 332 19.24 23.20 13.50
C SER A 332 19.23 22.17 12.37
N TYR A 333 18.77 20.94 12.63
CA TYR A 333 18.55 19.91 11.60
C TYR A 333 17.30 20.15 10.74
N GLY A 334 16.54 21.22 11.02
CA GLY A 334 15.39 21.61 10.21
C GLY A 334 14.05 21.08 10.72
N TYR A 335 14.03 20.31 11.81
CA TYR A 335 12.78 19.81 12.37
C TYR A 335 11.90 20.93 12.92
N ARG A 336 10.61 20.89 12.59
CA ARG A 336 9.56 21.73 13.16
C ARG A 336 8.44 20.80 13.59
N GLU A 337 7.96 20.97 14.82
CA GLU A 337 6.81 20.18 15.24
C GLU A 337 5.55 20.70 14.54
N MET A 338 4.67 19.76 14.20
CA MET A 338 3.39 20.07 13.60
C MET A 338 2.56 21.01 14.51
N PRO A 339 1.97 22.08 13.98
CA PRO A 339 1.15 23.01 14.77
C PRO A 339 -0.11 22.35 15.31
N TYR A 340 -0.57 22.80 16.50
CA TYR A 340 -1.77 22.31 17.16
C TYR A 340 -3.02 22.27 16.26
N GLU A 341 -3.21 23.31 15.46
CA GLU A 341 -4.34 23.44 14.55
C GLU A 341 -4.29 22.35 13.48
N MET A 342 -3.11 22.09 12.91
CA MET A 342 -2.90 21.03 11.91
C MET A 342 -3.14 19.64 12.52
N LYS A 343 -2.62 19.38 13.73
CA LYS A 343 -2.87 18.13 14.46
C LYS A 343 -4.37 17.86 14.64
N ASN A 344 -5.15 18.88 14.98
CA ASN A 344 -6.59 18.75 15.17
C ASN A 344 -7.36 18.58 13.86
N ILE A 345 -6.96 19.28 12.79
CA ILE A 345 -7.55 19.10 11.46
C ILE A 345 -7.38 17.64 11.02
N MET A 346 -6.16 17.14 11.17
CA MET A 346 -5.78 15.76 10.94
C MET A 346 -6.68 14.77 11.72
N ILE A 347 -6.67 14.83 13.05
CA ILE A 347 -7.43 13.91 13.91
C ILE A 347 -8.93 13.91 13.56
N LYS A 348 -9.52 15.08 13.29
CA LYS A 348 -10.94 15.17 12.93
C LYS A 348 -11.22 14.54 11.57
N GLY A 349 -10.28 14.60 10.61
CA GLY A 349 -10.39 13.92 9.32
C GLY A 349 -10.52 12.40 9.41
N TRP A 350 -10.18 11.79 10.55
CA TRP A 350 -10.28 10.33 10.76
C TRP A 350 -11.60 9.85 11.36
N THR A 351 -12.35 10.71 12.05
CA THR A 351 -13.43 10.29 12.96
C THR A 351 -14.83 10.27 12.35
N ARG A 352 -14.99 10.08 11.03
CA ARG A 352 -16.28 10.16 10.30
C ARG A 352 -17.00 11.52 10.38
N ASP A 353 -16.51 12.49 11.16
CA ASP A 353 -16.86 13.89 10.99
C ASP A 353 -16.27 14.33 9.66
N THR A 354 -17.07 14.20 8.59
CA THR A 354 -16.64 14.47 7.23
C THR A 354 -15.86 15.77 7.17
N ILE A 355 -14.66 15.72 6.56
CA ILE A 355 -13.80 16.86 6.31
C ILE A 355 -14.57 18.03 5.65
N ILE A 356 -15.74 17.77 5.04
CA ILE A 356 -16.79 18.73 4.65
C ILE A 356 -17.00 19.84 5.69
N THR A 357 -17.05 19.54 6.98
CA THR A 357 -17.29 20.54 8.04
C THR A 357 -16.03 21.35 8.37
N LEU A 358 -14.85 20.77 8.17
CA LEU A 358 -13.54 21.41 8.41
C LEU A 358 -13.08 22.25 7.23
N SER A 359 -13.39 21.83 6.00
CA SER A 359 -13.09 22.56 4.76
C SER A 359 -14.00 23.76 4.51
N GLN A 360 -15.01 23.99 5.36
CA GLN A 360 -15.87 25.17 5.31
C GLN A 360 -15.18 26.43 5.85
N GLN A 361 -14.10 26.28 6.60
CA GLN A 361 -13.20 27.39 6.90
C GLN A 361 -12.06 27.39 5.88
N ASP A 362 -11.95 28.48 5.12
CA ASP A 362 -10.80 28.75 4.27
C ASP A 362 -9.59 29.03 5.17
N HIS A 363 -8.70 28.04 5.27
CA HIS A 363 -7.44 28.14 6.00
C HIS A 363 -6.28 28.60 5.12
N THR A 364 -6.54 28.92 3.83
CA THR A 364 -5.52 29.49 2.94
C THR A 364 -4.89 30.65 3.70
N PRO A 365 -3.55 30.65 3.91
CA PRO A 365 -2.89 31.74 4.58
C PRO A 365 -3.33 33.03 3.91
N SER A 366 -4.12 33.80 4.63
CA SER A 366 -4.57 35.09 4.18
C SER A 366 -3.34 35.97 4.16
N ARG A 367 -2.62 35.97 3.04
CA ARG A 367 -1.75 37.09 2.68
C ARG A 367 -2.56 38.41 2.66
N LEU A 368 -3.91 38.35 2.71
CA LEU A 368 -4.85 39.47 2.79
C LEU A 368 -4.78 40.32 4.07
N LYS A 369 -3.82 40.09 4.98
CA LYS A 369 -3.45 41.08 6.02
C LYS A 369 -2.06 41.69 5.85
N HIS A 370 -1.39 41.49 4.71
CA HIS A 370 -0.12 42.13 4.39
C HIS A 370 -0.31 43.23 3.35
N ALA A 371 -0.12 44.49 3.76
CA ALA A 371 -0.45 45.69 2.97
C ALA A 371 0.35 45.87 1.66
N THR A 372 1.28 44.98 1.31
CA THR A 372 2.28 45.20 0.24
C THR A 372 2.43 44.08 -0.78
N LEU A 373 1.68 42.97 -0.69
CA LEU A 373 1.82 41.85 -1.64
C LEU A 373 0.64 41.83 -2.64
N LYS A 374 0.96 41.77 -3.95
CA LYS A 374 -0.04 41.61 -5.02
C LYS A 374 -0.72 40.24 -4.94
N ASP A 375 -2.01 40.22 -5.24
CA ASP A 375 -2.90 39.06 -5.20
C ASP A 375 -2.56 38.06 -6.32
N THR A 376 -1.77 37.04 -5.98
CA THR A 376 -1.59 35.85 -6.79
C THR A 376 -2.09 34.64 -6.00
N ARG A 377 -3.26 34.13 -6.36
CA ARG A 377 -3.69 32.78 -5.97
C ARG A 377 -2.67 31.79 -6.51
N TYR A 378 -2.07 30.96 -5.65
CA TYR A 378 -1.28 29.81 -6.07
C TYR A 378 -2.07 28.54 -5.78
N ALA A 379 -2.06 27.59 -6.71
CA ALA A 379 -2.58 26.26 -6.45
C ALA A 379 -1.56 25.52 -5.56
N GLY A 380 -1.99 25.11 -4.37
CA GLY A 380 -1.21 24.26 -3.46
C GLY A 380 -1.72 22.82 -3.46
N LEU A 381 -0.88 21.87 -3.07
CA LEU A 381 -1.18 20.43 -2.94
C LEU A 381 -2.43 20.16 -2.07
N SER A 382 -2.62 20.95 -1.01
CA SER A 382 -3.73 20.86 -0.05
C SER A 382 -4.84 21.87 -0.32
N TRP A 383 -4.77 22.62 -1.43
CA TRP A 383 -5.66 23.74 -1.74
C TRP A 383 -5.77 24.78 -0.62
N GLY A 384 -4.65 25.03 0.08
CA GLY A 384 -4.57 26.01 1.15
C GLY A 384 -4.99 25.50 2.52
N LEU A 385 -5.28 24.20 2.70
CA LEU A 385 -5.59 23.68 4.03
C LEU A 385 -4.35 23.58 4.94
N PHE A 386 -3.20 23.26 4.37
CA PHE A 386 -1.94 23.16 5.11
C PHE A 386 -0.89 24.15 4.60
N ASP A 387 0.02 24.54 5.49
CA ASP A 387 1.20 25.32 5.13
C ASP A 387 2.16 24.45 4.32
N GLU A 388 2.22 24.67 3.00
CA GLU A 388 3.15 23.99 2.09
C GLU A 388 4.52 24.68 2.01
N GLU A 389 4.62 25.91 2.52
CA GLU A 389 5.87 26.65 2.69
C GLU A 389 6.14 26.84 4.20
N ILE A 390 6.77 25.85 4.83
CA ILE A 390 6.98 25.84 6.29
C ILE A 390 8.10 26.80 6.67
N LYS A 391 7.73 28.01 7.08
CA LYS A 391 8.66 29.04 7.53
C LYS A 391 9.00 28.90 9.00
N THR A 392 10.23 29.24 9.35
CA THR A 392 10.66 29.33 10.75
C THR A 392 9.91 30.46 11.45
N LYS A 393 9.20 30.12 12.53
CA LYS A 393 8.49 31.06 13.39
C LYS A 393 9.46 31.67 14.41
N PRO A 394 9.22 32.90 14.91
CA PRO A 394 10.05 33.47 15.98
C PRO A 394 10.06 32.62 17.27
N LEU A 395 8.94 31.93 17.53
CA LEU A 395 8.79 30.96 18.59
C LEU A 395 8.30 29.64 17.98
N GLU A 396 8.98 28.55 18.27
CA GLU A 396 8.57 27.20 17.89
C GLU A 396 8.18 26.42 19.14
N ARG A 397 7.31 25.42 18.96
CA ARG A 397 6.89 24.52 20.04
C ARG A 397 7.46 23.12 19.79
N TYR A 398 7.97 22.49 20.85
CA TYR A 398 8.43 21.11 20.85
C TYR A 398 7.89 20.42 22.10
N GLY A 399 6.81 19.63 21.98
CA GLY A 399 6.09 19.09 23.12
C GLY A 399 5.59 20.20 24.06
N ASN A 400 6.13 20.23 25.28
CA ASN A 400 5.83 21.27 26.26
C ASN A 400 6.74 22.50 26.12
N THR A 401 7.78 22.45 25.30
CA THR A 401 8.82 23.48 25.24
C THR A 401 8.48 24.57 24.24
N VAL A 402 8.68 25.82 24.67
CA VAL A 402 8.68 27.01 23.80
C VAL A 402 10.11 27.44 23.54
N PHE A 403 10.50 27.49 22.28
CA PHE A 403 11.86 27.77 21.82
C PHE A 403 11.92 29.07 21.02
N ASP A 404 12.74 30.03 21.49
CA ASP A 404 13.05 31.28 20.77
C ASP A 404 14.10 31.01 19.70
N THR A 405 13.69 31.03 18.43
CA THR A 405 14.51 30.63 17.29
C THR A 405 15.58 31.64 16.92
N LYS A 406 15.46 32.88 17.40
CA LYS A 406 16.49 33.91 17.19
C LYS A 406 17.56 33.84 18.27
N LYS A 407 17.15 33.61 19.52
CA LYS A 407 18.07 33.51 20.66
C LYS A 407 18.64 32.11 20.84
N MET A 408 18.05 31.11 20.20
CA MET A 408 18.38 29.69 20.36
C MET A 408 18.25 29.25 21.82
N LYS A 409 17.14 29.63 22.47
CA LYS A 409 16.90 29.38 23.90
C LYS A 409 15.52 28.84 24.18
N VAL A 410 15.43 27.94 25.15
CA VAL A 410 14.15 27.56 25.75
C VAL A 410 13.69 28.71 26.63
N VAL A 411 12.46 29.19 26.43
CA VAL A 411 11.92 30.36 27.13
C VAL A 411 10.77 30.02 28.07
N ALA A 412 10.08 28.90 27.84
CA ALA A 412 9.02 28.42 28.73
C ALA A 412 8.77 26.92 28.55
N PHE A 413 8.18 26.30 29.57
CA PHE A 413 7.46 25.03 29.46
C PHE A 413 5.96 25.31 29.64
N LEU A 414 5.14 24.90 28.68
CA LEU A 414 3.69 25.01 28.68
C LEU A 414 3.06 23.64 28.96
N LYS A 415 1.79 23.63 29.37
CA LYS A 415 1.04 22.38 29.46
C LYS A 415 0.85 21.78 28.07
N SER A 416 0.83 20.45 28.00
CA SER A 416 0.56 19.73 26.77
C SER A 416 -0.79 20.12 26.18
N ASP A 417 -0.85 20.18 24.86
CA ASP A 417 -2.10 20.45 24.17
C ASP A 417 -3.09 19.30 24.38
N VAL A 418 -4.35 19.68 24.64
CA VAL A 418 -5.45 18.72 24.65
C VAL A 418 -6.05 18.68 23.26
N LEU A 419 -5.77 17.61 22.52
CA LEU A 419 -6.25 17.42 21.16
C LEU A 419 -7.69 16.93 21.14
N TYR A 420 -8.33 17.05 19.97
CA TYR A 420 -9.67 16.54 19.73
C TYR A 420 -9.79 15.06 20.15
N ASN A 421 -10.89 14.72 20.85
CA ASN A 421 -11.14 13.39 21.41
C ASN A 421 -10.01 12.80 22.27
N HIS A 422 -9.11 13.62 22.81
CA HIS A 422 -8.00 13.18 23.67
C HIS A 422 -7.03 12.19 23.00
N TYR A 423 -6.90 12.22 21.67
CA TYR A 423 -5.91 11.41 20.96
C TYR A 423 -4.48 11.73 21.42
N ASN A 424 -3.65 10.70 21.59
CA ASN A 424 -2.24 10.85 21.92
C ASN A 424 -1.42 11.07 20.63
N PHE A 425 -1.25 12.33 20.25
CA PHE A 425 -0.38 12.70 19.13
C PHE A 425 1.06 12.73 19.59
N ASP A 426 1.76 11.65 19.34
CA ASP A 426 3.13 11.43 19.78
C ASP A 426 4.12 11.78 18.65
N PRO A 427 4.89 12.88 18.74
CA PRO A 427 5.79 13.26 17.66
C PRO A 427 6.93 12.24 17.45
N THR A 428 7.23 11.40 18.45
CA THR A 428 8.28 10.37 18.38
C THR A 428 7.86 9.19 17.50
N VAL A 429 6.58 8.82 17.53
CA VAL A 429 5.98 7.73 16.76
C VAL A 429 4.57 8.13 16.33
N PHE A 430 4.37 8.41 15.05
CA PHE A 430 3.08 8.88 14.56
C PHE A 430 2.69 8.12 13.30
N ALA A 431 1.46 8.36 12.86
CA ALA A 431 0.89 7.75 11.68
C ALA A 431 0.22 8.82 10.81
N LEU A 432 0.53 8.84 9.52
CA LEU A 432 0.12 9.90 8.59
C LEU A 432 -1.41 10.04 8.48
N ASN A 433 -1.84 11.26 8.18
CA ASN A 433 -3.24 11.59 7.87
C ASN A 433 -3.53 11.69 6.39
N VAL A 434 -4.80 11.42 6.08
CA VAL A 434 -5.41 11.47 4.76
C VAL A 434 -5.38 12.90 4.22
N ASP A 435 -5.11 13.05 2.92
CA ASP A 435 -5.31 14.27 2.14
C ASP A 435 -6.65 14.92 2.52
N PRO A 436 -6.67 16.21 2.79
CA PRO A 436 -7.88 16.84 3.28
C PRO A 436 -9.05 16.91 2.29
N LEU A 437 -8.79 16.77 0.99
CA LEU A 437 -9.80 16.66 -0.04
C LEU A 437 -10.28 15.21 -0.26
N ALA A 438 -9.84 14.25 0.57
CA ALA A 438 -10.34 12.87 0.58
C ALA A 438 -11.86 12.78 0.46
N HIS A 439 -12.57 13.67 1.16
CA HIS A 439 -14.03 13.70 1.19
C HIS A 439 -14.69 14.19 -0.11
N LYS A 440 -13.96 14.98 -0.94
CA LYS A 440 -14.44 15.40 -2.27
C LYS A 440 -14.20 14.31 -3.32
N PHE A 441 -13.26 13.40 -3.04
CA PHE A 441 -12.86 12.31 -3.92
C PHE A 441 -12.76 10.98 -3.14
N PRO A 442 -13.84 10.51 -2.48
CA PRO A 442 -13.81 9.34 -1.60
C PRO A 442 -13.43 8.03 -2.31
N TRP A 443 -13.46 8.02 -3.65
CA TRP A 443 -12.98 6.93 -4.50
C TRP A 443 -11.48 6.97 -4.79
N GLN A 444 -10.80 8.08 -4.48
CA GLN A 444 -9.36 8.25 -4.69
C GLN A 444 -8.60 8.03 -3.39
N SER A 445 -7.35 7.57 -3.48
CA SER A 445 -6.48 7.58 -2.31
C SER A 445 -6.25 9.01 -1.86
N PRO A 446 -6.43 9.30 -0.57
CA PRO A 446 -6.07 10.60 -0.04
C PRO A 446 -4.55 10.71 0.17
N TYR A 447 -3.75 9.96 -0.57
CA TYR A 447 -2.30 10.07 -0.63
C TYR A 447 -1.81 9.97 -2.08
N SER A 448 -2.72 9.89 -3.05
CA SER A 448 -2.40 9.94 -4.48
C SER A 448 -2.35 11.40 -4.92
N ALA A 449 -1.16 11.92 -5.22
CA ALA A 449 -1.06 13.22 -5.85
C ALA A 449 -1.57 13.14 -7.30
N MET A 450 -2.65 13.85 -7.62
CA MET A 450 -3.21 13.96 -9.00
C MET A 450 -3.53 12.59 -9.64
N ASP A 451 -4.08 11.64 -8.87
CA ASP A 451 -4.26 10.23 -9.29
C ASP A 451 -2.95 9.56 -9.75
N ASN A 452 -1.82 9.96 -9.15
CA ASN A 452 -0.46 9.63 -9.58
C ASN A 452 -0.14 10.05 -11.02
N ASN A 453 -0.87 11.02 -11.56
CA ASN A 453 -0.66 11.57 -12.90
C ASN A 453 -0.76 13.11 -12.93
N PRO A 454 0.29 13.79 -12.44
CA PRO A 454 0.28 15.23 -12.25
C PRO A 454 0.37 16.06 -13.53
N ILE A 455 0.38 15.41 -14.68
CA ILE A 455 0.51 16.05 -15.99
C ILE A 455 -0.85 16.07 -16.71
N LEU A 456 -1.79 15.13 -16.42
CA LEU A 456 -2.92 14.84 -17.32
C LEU A 456 -4.29 14.41 -16.73
N LYS A 457 -4.57 14.40 -15.41
CA LYS A 457 -5.91 13.96 -14.91
C LYS A 457 -6.71 14.94 -14.05
N CYS A 458 -7.96 15.15 -14.47
CA CYS A 458 -9.22 14.95 -13.74
C CYS A 458 -9.74 13.52 -14.05
N ASP A 459 -10.39 12.81 -13.12
CA ASP A 459 -10.71 11.36 -13.21
C ASP A 459 -12.16 11.01 -12.78
N PRO A 460 -13.13 10.83 -13.71
CA PRO A 460 -14.54 10.68 -13.35
C PRO A 460 -15.18 9.28 -13.39
N THR A 461 -14.57 8.18 -13.86
CA THR A 461 -15.41 6.98 -14.16
C THR A 461 -14.89 5.59 -13.82
N GLY A 462 -13.68 5.41 -13.28
CA GLY A 462 -13.21 4.13 -12.72
C GLY A 462 -13.78 2.84 -13.33
N ALA A 463 -13.28 2.39 -14.48
CA ALA A 463 -13.78 1.17 -15.14
C ALA A 463 -12.73 0.51 -16.05
N SER A 464 -12.64 -0.84 -16.00
CA SER A 464 -12.16 -1.88 -16.96
C SER A 464 -10.69 -2.22 -17.26
N GLY A 465 -10.48 -3.32 -18.00
CA GLY A 465 -9.22 -4.03 -18.18
C GLY A 465 -8.12 -3.20 -18.84
N VAL A 466 -6.84 -3.52 -18.62
CA VAL A 466 -5.74 -2.57 -18.93
C VAL A 466 -5.08 -2.85 -20.28
N ALA A 467 -5.09 -1.86 -21.17
CA ALA A 467 -4.18 -1.76 -22.31
C ALA A 467 -2.89 -1.04 -21.90
N ALA A 468 -1.71 -1.53 -22.28
CA ALA A 468 -0.42 -0.95 -21.91
C ALA A 468 0.61 -0.99 -23.06
N ILE A 469 1.49 0.02 -23.16
CA ILE A 469 2.59 0.06 -24.14
C ILE A 469 3.84 -0.62 -23.55
N LYS A 470 4.30 -1.69 -24.18
CA LYS A 470 5.56 -2.38 -23.91
C LYS A 470 6.44 -2.38 -25.14
N GLY A 471 7.38 -1.41 -25.21
CA GLY A 471 8.24 -1.22 -26.37
C GLY A 471 7.44 -0.69 -27.57
N ASP A 472 7.41 -1.46 -28.66
CA ASP A 472 6.63 -1.15 -29.88
C ASP A 472 5.33 -1.99 -29.97
N VAL A 473 4.88 -2.51 -28.83
CA VAL A 473 3.70 -3.37 -28.71
C VAL A 473 2.75 -2.77 -27.67
N ILE A 474 1.46 -2.67 -27.99
CA ILE A 474 0.35 -2.43 -27.07
C ILE A 474 -0.18 -3.79 -26.65
N ILE A 475 -0.24 -4.07 -25.35
CA ILE A 475 -0.76 -5.32 -24.80
C ILE A 475 -2.05 -5.03 -24.05
N ILE A 476 -3.15 -5.69 -24.43
CA ILE A 476 -4.45 -5.64 -23.76
C ILE A 476 -4.53 -6.86 -22.84
N HIS A 477 -4.57 -6.60 -21.52
CA HIS A 477 -4.55 -7.61 -20.47
C HIS A 477 -5.96 -7.93 -19.96
N SER A 478 -6.21 -9.21 -19.68
CA SER A 478 -7.44 -9.64 -19.00
C SER A 478 -7.23 -10.92 -18.18
N THR A 479 -7.90 -11.05 -17.04
CA THR A 479 -7.91 -12.27 -16.23
C THR A 479 -9.23 -12.99 -16.41
N ASN A 480 -9.18 -14.26 -16.85
CA ASN A 480 -10.37 -15.08 -17.07
C ASN A 480 -10.43 -16.19 -16.01
N VAL A 481 -11.46 -16.16 -15.18
CA VAL A 481 -11.70 -17.11 -14.09
C VAL A 481 -12.81 -18.07 -14.48
N TYR A 482 -12.46 -19.31 -14.77
CA TYR A 482 -13.41 -20.33 -15.23
C TYR A 482 -13.92 -21.20 -14.07
N TYR A 483 -15.22 -21.47 -14.06
CA TYR A 483 -15.86 -22.39 -13.13
C TYR A 483 -17.01 -23.13 -13.82
N GLY A 484 -17.21 -24.42 -13.52
CA GLY A 484 -18.20 -25.23 -14.22
C GLY A 484 -17.92 -26.72 -14.15
N THR A 485 -18.91 -27.54 -14.51
CA THR A 485 -18.73 -29.00 -14.53
C THR A 485 -17.77 -29.40 -15.65
N GLY A 486 -16.63 -29.98 -15.29
CA GLY A 486 -15.62 -30.43 -16.25
C GLY A 486 -14.56 -29.38 -16.63
N VAL A 487 -14.59 -28.19 -16.02
CA VAL A 487 -13.52 -27.18 -16.20
C VAL A 487 -12.23 -27.69 -15.55
N THR A 488 -11.13 -27.63 -16.29
CA THR A 488 -9.78 -27.96 -15.79
C THR A 488 -8.80 -26.85 -16.13
N ALA A 489 -7.70 -26.72 -15.37
CA ALA A 489 -6.65 -25.75 -15.66
C ALA A 489 -6.07 -25.92 -17.08
N LYS A 490 -6.10 -27.14 -17.64
CA LYS A 490 -5.69 -27.42 -19.01
C LYS A 490 -6.65 -26.81 -20.03
N LEU A 491 -7.96 -26.99 -19.84
CA LEU A 491 -8.99 -26.44 -20.72
C LEU A 491 -9.04 -24.91 -20.64
N ALA A 492 -8.98 -24.33 -19.43
CA ALA A 492 -8.92 -22.88 -19.25
C ALA A 492 -7.70 -22.24 -19.94
N LYS A 493 -6.53 -22.89 -19.85
CA LYS A 493 -5.32 -22.45 -20.57
C LYS A 493 -5.47 -22.59 -22.08
N GLN A 494 -6.20 -23.60 -22.56
CA GLN A 494 -6.44 -23.80 -23.98
C GLN A 494 -7.39 -22.73 -24.52
N ASP A 495 -8.49 -22.46 -23.83
CA ASP A 495 -9.47 -21.44 -24.22
C ASP A 495 -8.84 -20.04 -24.25
N ALA A 496 -8.10 -19.66 -23.20
CA ALA A 496 -7.34 -18.40 -23.18
C ALA A 496 -6.40 -18.27 -24.39
N LYS A 497 -5.67 -19.35 -24.75
CA LYS A 497 -4.81 -19.35 -25.94
C LYS A 497 -5.59 -19.23 -27.24
N ASN A 498 -6.78 -19.82 -27.33
CA ASN A 498 -7.63 -19.74 -28.52
C ASN A 498 -8.15 -18.31 -28.72
N ILE A 499 -8.57 -17.65 -27.64
CA ILE A 499 -8.99 -16.25 -27.65
C ILE A 499 -7.82 -15.35 -28.05
N GLU A 500 -6.65 -15.51 -27.41
CA GLU A 500 -5.42 -14.80 -27.78
C GLU A 500 -5.09 -15.00 -29.26
N ALA A 501 -5.11 -16.26 -29.76
CA ALA A 501 -4.79 -16.55 -31.15
C ALA A 501 -5.79 -15.92 -32.12
N THR A 502 -7.08 -15.87 -31.77
CA THR A 502 -8.13 -15.31 -32.62
C THR A 502 -7.97 -13.80 -32.77
N TRP A 503 -7.75 -13.08 -31.67
CA TRP A 503 -7.62 -11.62 -31.66
C TRP A 503 -6.25 -11.14 -32.14
N ASN A 504 -5.18 -11.86 -31.82
CA ASN A 504 -3.83 -11.54 -32.32
C ASN A 504 -3.67 -11.82 -33.81
N ALA A 505 -4.52 -12.65 -34.42
CA ALA A 505 -4.50 -12.89 -35.86
C ALA A 505 -4.83 -11.63 -36.70
N ALA A 506 -5.42 -10.60 -36.08
CA ALA A 506 -5.65 -9.31 -36.72
C ALA A 506 -4.34 -8.62 -37.14
N ASN A 507 -3.21 -8.95 -36.50
CA ASN A 507 -1.94 -8.22 -36.64
C ASN A 507 -2.15 -6.71 -36.55
N ALA A 508 -3.05 -6.31 -35.65
CA ALA A 508 -3.54 -4.95 -35.59
C ALA A 508 -2.40 -3.99 -35.21
N VAL A 509 -2.49 -2.78 -35.71
CA VAL A 509 -1.57 -1.69 -35.42
C VAL A 509 -2.33 -0.46 -34.97
N LYS A 510 -1.70 0.36 -34.13
CA LYS A 510 -2.21 1.69 -33.80
C LYS A 510 -1.12 2.73 -33.95
N VAL A 511 -1.48 3.85 -34.56
CA VAL A 511 -0.62 5.03 -34.61
C VAL A 511 -0.98 5.92 -33.43
N ILE A 512 -0.01 6.12 -32.54
CA ILE A 512 -0.16 6.99 -31.37
C ILE A 512 1.01 7.97 -31.41
N ASN A 513 0.71 9.27 -31.39
CA ASN A 513 1.70 10.35 -31.45
C ASN A 513 2.71 10.21 -32.62
N GLY A 514 2.24 9.76 -33.78
CA GLY A 514 3.06 9.59 -34.99
C GLY A 514 3.95 8.34 -35.01
N LYS A 515 3.90 7.49 -33.98
CA LYS A 515 4.59 6.20 -33.92
C LYS A 515 3.60 5.04 -34.04
N THR A 516 3.96 4.03 -34.83
CA THR A 516 3.16 2.81 -35.01
C THR A 516 3.51 1.75 -33.98
N TYR A 517 2.50 1.19 -33.34
CA TYR A 517 2.60 0.10 -32.37
C TYR A 517 1.80 -1.11 -32.86
N SER A 518 2.32 -2.32 -32.65
CA SER A 518 1.55 -3.56 -32.85
C SER A 518 0.64 -3.81 -31.66
N VAL A 519 -0.57 -4.32 -31.84
CA VAL A 519 -1.52 -4.63 -30.77
C VAL A 519 -1.53 -6.13 -30.52
N GLN A 520 -1.43 -6.51 -29.25
CA GLN A 520 -1.49 -7.89 -28.78
C GLN A 520 -2.47 -8.03 -27.62
N PHE A 521 -3.10 -9.19 -27.51
CA PHE A 521 -4.03 -9.56 -26.46
C PHE A 521 -3.40 -10.66 -25.62
N LYS A 522 -3.52 -10.52 -24.29
CA LYS A 522 -2.97 -11.44 -23.30
C LYS A 522 -4.02 -11.78 -22.24
N ILE A 523 -4.28 -13.07 -22.06
CA ILE A 523 -5.26 -13.58 -21.10
C ILE A 523 -4.56 -14.44 -20.05
N THR A 524 -4.87 -14.15 -18.78
CA THR A 524 -4.42 -14.93 -17.63
C THR A 524 -5.55 -15.87 -17.18
N PRO A 525 -5.45 -17.19 -17.45
CA PRO A 525 -6.50 -18.14 -17.09
C PRO A 525 -6.38 -18.61 -15.63
N GLN A 526 -7.50 -18.67 -14.93
CA GLN A 526 -7.64 -19.24 -13.59
C GLN A 526 -8.83 -20.21 -13.53
N VAL A 527 -8.79 -21.19 -12.63
CA VAL A 527 -9.88 -22.16 -12.45
C VAL A 527 -10.28 -22.25 -11.00
N MET A 528 -11.59 -22.36 -10.74
CA MET A 528 -12.12 -22.53 -9.40
C MET A 528 -13.33 -23.48 -9.33
N SER A 529 -13.76 -23.78 -8.09
CA SER A 529 -14.96 -24.58 -7.85
C SER A 529 -16.23 -23.84 -8.28
N VAL A 530 -17.28 -24.56 -8.65
CA VAL A 530 -18.57 -23.97 -9.06
C VAL A 530 -19.12 -23.05 -7.97
N LYS A 531 -19.15 -23.53 -6.71
CA LYS A 531 -19.63 -22.77 -5.55
C LYS A 531 -18.85 -21.46 -5.36
N ASP A 532 -17.53 -21.53 -5.50
CA ASP A 532 -16.69 -20.35 -5.29
C ASP A 532 -16.77 -19.37 -6.45
N GLY A 533 -16.89 -19.88 -7.68
CA GLY A 533 -17.09 -19.09 -8.90
C GLY A 533 -18.38 -18.29 -8.88
N GLU A 534 -19.49 -18.91 -8.51
CA GLU A 534 -20.78 -18.22 -8.37
C GLU A 534 -20.73 -17.13 -7.27
N ALA A 535 -20.10 -17.43 -6.14
CA ALA A 535 -19.95 -16.47 -5.04
C ALA A 535 -18.99 -15.32 -5.40
N ALA A 536 -17.95 -15.60 -6.19
CA ALA A 536 -16.99 -14.60 -6.63
C ALA A 536 -17.56 -13.72 -7.75
N ARG A 537 -18.30 -14.31 -8.70
CA ARG A 537 -19.08 -13.60 -9.73
C ARG A 537 -20.00 -12.55 -9.10
N LYS A 538 -20.85 -12.97 -8.15
CA LYS A 538 -21.82 -12.08 -7.48
C LYS A 538 -21.18 -10.93 -6.69
N ALA A 539 -19.94 -11.10 -6.25
CA ALA A 539 -19.21 -10.13 -5.46
C ALA A 539 -18.09 -9.46 -6.26
N ASN A 540 -18.13 -9.55 -7.60
CA ASN A 540 -17.09 -9.00 -8.43
C ASN A 540 -17.18 -7.47 -8.47
N THR A 541 -16.08 -6.83 -8.12
CA THR A 541 -15.89 -5.38 -8.24
C THR A 541 -14.60 -5.07 -9.00
N ASP A 542 -13.96 -6.09 -9.57
CA ASP A 542 -12.71 -5.98 -10.30
C ASP A 542 -12.97 -6.08 -11.79
N VAL A 543 -12.67 -4.97 -12.44
CA VAL A 543 -12.87 -4.70 -13.83
C VAL A 543 -11.89 -5.46 -14.75
N GLU A 544 -10.79 -5.95 -14.20
CA GLU A 544 -9.76 -6.72 -14.91
C GLU A 544 -10.05 -8.24 -14.89
N THR A 545 -11.01 -8.67 -14.06
CA THR A 545 -11.29 -10.07 -13.77
C THR A 545 -12.67 -10.48 -14.27
N ASN A 546 -12.69 -11.32 -15.29
CA ASN A 546 -13.88 -11.92 -15.89
C ASN A 546 -14.23 -13.25 -15.21
N TYR A 547 -15.49 -13.42 -14.80
CA TYR A 547 -15.98 -14.69 -14.24
C TYR A 547 -16.80 -15.48 -15.27
N ILE A 548 -16.27 -16.62 -15.70
CA ILE A 548 -16.83 -17.43 -16.79
C ILE A 548 -17.43 -18.72 -16.23
N GLY A 549 -18.76 -18.80 -16.22
CA GLY A 549 -19.50 -20.02 -15.95
C GLY A 549 -19.47 -20.93 -17.17
N VAL A 550 -19.19 -22.23 -16.99
CA VAL A 550 -19.12 -23.20 -18.11
C VAL A 550 -20.13 -24.32 -17.89
N GLY A 551 -21.04 -24.52 -18.85
CA GLY A 551 -22.05 -25.58 -18.83
C GLY A 551 -23.40 -25.15 -18.25
N LYS A 552 -24.07 -26.04 -17.50
CA LYS A 552 -25.49 -25.95 -17.09
C LYS A 552 -25.85 -24.88 -16.02
N TYR A 553 -25.02 -23.86 -15.84
CA TYR A 553 -25.13 -22.89 -14.74
C TYR A 553 -25.50 -21.46 -15.20
N GLY A 554 -25.88 -21.30 -16.48
CA GLY A 554 -26.09 -19.99 -17.11
C GLY A 554 -27.32 -19.86 -18.01
N ALA A 555 -28.44 -20.53 -17.73
CA ALA A 555 -29.69 -20.22 -18.43
C ALA A 555 -30.93 -20.52 -17.58
N ASN A 556 -31.70 -19.47 -17.27
CA ASN A 556 -33.13 -19.60 -16.99
C ASN A 556 -33.94 -19.62 -18.30
N THR A 557 -33.41 -20.26 -19.36
CA THR A 557 -34.15 -20.50 -20.59
C THR A 557 -33.77 -21.86 -21.16
N ASN A 558 -34.80 -22.56 -21.61
CA ASN A 558 -34.78 -23.94 -22.06
C ASN A 558 -34.27 -24.06 -23.52
N THR A 559 -33.24 -23.29 -23.90
CA THR A 559 -32.68 -23.26 -25.26
C THR A 559 -31.17 -23.40 -25.20
N ASN A 560 -30.70 -24.66 -25.24
CA ASN A 560 -29.34 -24.99 -25.66
C ASN A 560 -29.06 -24.31 -27.00
N THR A 561 -27.98 -23.52 -27.12
CA THR A 561 -27.04 -23.65 -28.26
C THR A 561 -25.74 -22.83 -28.15
N HIS A 562 -25.64 -21.71 -27.40
CA HIS A 562 -24.44 -20.82 -27.51
C HIS A 562 -23.93 -20.21 -26.19
N SER A 563 -22.67 -19.76 -26.17
CA SER A 563 -22.13 -18.87 -25.14
C SER A 563 -22.81 -17.50 -25.20
N VAL A 564 -23.10 -16.88 -24.05
CA VAL A 564 -23.84 -15.62 -23.96
C VAL A 564 -23.25 -14.76 -22.83
N ALA A 565 -22.99 -13.49 -23.11
CA ALA A 565 -22.88 -12.46 -22.08
C ALA A 565 -24.27 -12.19 -21.46
N ASP A 566 -24.42 -12.29 -20.13
CA ASP A 566 -25.73 -12.14 -19.48
C ASP A 566 -26.33 -10.74 -19.76
N ASN A 567 -27.58 -10.75 -20.22
CA ASN A 567 -28.13 -9.76 -21.13
C ASN A 567 -28.94 -8.70 -20.38
N ASN A 568 -28.32 -7.99 -19.45
CA ASN A 568 -28.87 -6.74 -18.91
C ASN A 568 -28.19 -5.56 -19.62
N ARG A 569 -28.94 -4.94 -20.52
CA ARG A 569 -28.45 -3.99 -21.54
C ARG A 569 -27.90 -2.70 -20.94
N ASN A 570 -26.59 -2.67 -20.62
CA ASN A 570 -25.71 -1.50 -20.57
C ASN A 570 -24.24 -1.84 -20.21
N LEU A 571 -23.77 -3.07 -20.38
CA LEU A 571 -22.60 -3.57 -19.64
C LEU A 571 -21.48 -4.03 -20.60
N GLY A 572 -20.35 -3.33 -20.59
CA GLY A 572 -19.08 -3.93 -21.00
C GLY A 572 -18.52 -4.71 -19.82
N GLY A 573 -18.22 -6.00 -20.00
CA GLY A 573 -17.36 -6.82 -19.11
C GLY A 573 -17.79 -7.10 -17.65
N ASN A 574 -17.82 -8.39 -17.28
CA ASN A 574 -17.20 -9.01 -16.08
C ASN A 574 -17.81 -10.36 -15.65
N ASP A 575 -18.76 -10.88 -16.42
CA ASP A 575 -19.25 -12.23 -16.32
C ASP A 575 -19.72 -12.78 -17.67
N PHE A 576 -19.52 -14.09 -17.86
CA PHE A 576 -19.90 -14.79 -19.09
C PHE A 576 -20.44 -16.18 -18.76
N ASP A 577 -21.35 -16.68 -19.60
CA ASP A 577 -21.76 -18.07 -19.56
C ASP A 577 -21.38 -18.76 -20.87
N TYR A 578 -20.46 -19.71 -20.79
CA TYR A 578 -19.94 -20.46 -21.93
C TYR A 578 -20.59 -21.82 -22.04
N ASN A 579 -20.90 -22.21 -23.27
CA ASN A 579 -21.33 -23.57 -23.57
C ASN A 579 -20.14 -24.54 -23.37
N GLN A 580 -20.40 -25.69 -22.74
CA GLN A 580 -19.39 -26.71 -22.46
C GLN A 580 -18.73 -27.27 -23.73
N GLN A 581 -19.49 -27.40 -24.82
CA GLN A 581 -18.98 -27.88 -26.10
C GLN A 581 -18.06 -26.84 -26.75
N ASP A 582 -18.44 -25.55 -26.74
CA ASP A 582 -17.63 -24.47 -27.31
C ASP A 582 -16.32 -24.27 -26.54
N PHE A 583 -16.39 -24.27 -25.20
CA PHE A 583 -15.23 -24.19 -24.31
C PHE A 583 -14.26 -25.37 -24.49
N ALA A 584 -14.78 -26.59 -24.73
CA ALA A 584 -13.95 -27.79 -24.86
C ALA A 584 -13.33 -27.96 -26.26
N THR A 585 -14.01 -27.47 -27.31
CA THR A 585 -13.56 -27.63 -28.71
C THR A 585 -12.74 -26.44 -29.21
N GLY A 586 -12.78 -25.31 -28.52
CA GLY A 586 -12.05 -24.10 -28.91
C GLY A 586 -12.75 -23.32 -30.03
N ASN A 587 -14.08 -23.43 -30.10
CA ASN A 587 -14.89 -22.67 -31.04
C ASN A 587 -14.73 -21.16 -30.82
N LYS A 588 -14.94 -20.34 -31.84
CA LYS A 588 -14.70 -18.88 -31.77
C LYS A 588 -15.72 -18.13 -30.91
N SER A 589 -16.73 -18.80 -30.37
CA SER A 589 -17.72 -18.25 -29.45
C SER A 589 -17.07 -17.58 -28.23
N SER A 590 -16.09 -18.22 -27.57
CA SER A 590 -15.36 -17.60 -26.45
C SER A 590 -14.63 -16.32 -26.87
N SER A 591 -14.10 -16.28 -28.09
CA SER A 591 -13.42 -15.10 -28.64
C SER A 591 -14.39 -13.96 -28.96
N HIS A 592 -15.60 -14.29 -29.41
CA HIS A 592 -16.68 -13.33 -29.67
C HIS A 592 -17.13 -12.67 -28.36
N GLU A 593 -17.46 -13.46 -27.35
CA GLU A 593 -17.88 -12.95 -26.03
C GLU A 593 -16.77 -12.13 -25.36
N GLN A 594 -15.50 -12.54 -25.51
CA GLN A 594 -14.37 -11.74 -25.02
C GLN A 594 -14.31 -10.35 -25.67
N GLY A 595 -14.70 -10.22 -26.94
CA GLY A 595 -14.77 -8.93 -27.64
C GLY A 595 -15.74 -7.96 -26.97
N HIS A 596 -16.91 -8.46 -26.57
CA HIS A 596 -17.87 -7.70 -25.76
C HIS A 596 -17.29 -7.35 -24.38
N GLY A 597 -16.51 -8.26 -23.77
CA GLY A 597 -15.74 -7.98 -22.56
C GLY A 597 -14.78 -6.80 -22.67
N TRP A 598 -14.23 -6.54 -23.86
CA TRP A 598 -13.38 -5.38 -24.16
C TRP A 598 -14.16 -4.18 -24.72
N GLY A 599 -15.47 -4.17 -24.58
CA GLY A 599 -16.32 -3.03 -24.91
C GLY A 599 -16.66 -2.90 -26.40
N TRP A 600 -16.58 -3.97 -27.18
CA TRP A 600 -17.09 -3.98 -28.55
C TRP A 600 -18.62 -4.13 -28.56
N PHE A 601 -19.34 -3.19 -29.17
CA PHE A 601 -20.79 -3.25 -29.34
C PHE A 601 -21.22 -2.86 -30.76
N ASP A 602 -22.34 -3.44 -31.22
CA ASP A 602 -22.90 -3.17 -32.54
C ASP A 602 -23.82 -1.94 -32.47
N PHE A 603 -23.24 -0.75 -32.54
CA PHE A 603 -24.03 0.48 -32.65
C PHE A 603 -24.51 0.64 -34.09
N GLY A 604 -25.79 0.34 -34.32
CA GLY A 604 -26.47 0.71 -35.54
C GLY A 604 -26.33 2.22 -35.79
N VAL A 605 -26.10 2.58 -37.04
CA VAL A 605 -25.95 3.97 -37.51
C VAL A 605 -27.30 4.68 -37.36
N ASN A 606 -27.65 5.12 -36.15
CA ASN A 606 -28.60 6.18 -35.81
C ASN A 606 -28.75 6.21 -34.28
N GLY A 607 -28.27 7.30 -33.68
CA GLY A 607 -28.52 7.59 -32.27
C GLY A 607 -30.03 7.55 -31.96
N ASP A 608 -30.34 7.10 -30.74
CA ASP A 608 -31.61 7.31 -30.04
C ASP A 608 -32.83 6.44 -30.37
N GLN A 609 -32.68 5.15 -30.72
CA GLN A 609 -33.80 4.20 -30.55
C GLN A 609 -33.44 2.94 -29.77
N TYR A 610 -34.05 2.85 -28.58
CA TYR A 610 -34.17 1.66 -27.74
C TYR A 610 -34.58 0.45 -28.57
N PHE A 611 -33.70 -0.56 -28.69
CA PHE A 611 -34.15 -1.86 -29.15
C PHE A 611 -35.13 -2.44 -28.12
N ASP A 612 -36.20 -3.03 -28.63
CA ASP A 612 -37.24 -3.70 -27.86
C ASP A 612 -36.67 -4.96 -27.18
N LYS A 613 -37.26 -5.38 -26.05
CA LYS A 613 -36.83 -6.53 -25.23
C LYS A 613 -37.11 -7.91 -25.88
N GLY A 614 -37.21 -7.96 -27.21
CA GLY A 614 -37.69 -9.14 -27.97
C GLY A 614 -36.79 -9.67 -29.08
N SER A 615 -35.55 -9.19 -29.26
CA SER A 615 -34.66 -9.65 -30.35
C SER A 615 -33.55 -10.62 -29.92
N GLY A 616 -33.68 -11.22 -28.74
CA GLY A 616 -33.10 -12.56 -28.55
C GLY A 616 -33.94 -13.54 -29.34
N HIS A 617 -33.32 -14.31 -30.23
CA HIS A 617 -33.90 -15.30 -31.16
C HIS A 617 -34.24 -14.77 -32.56
N ASN A 618 -33.32 -15.02 -33.48
CA ASN A 618 -33.58 -15.94 -34.58
C ASN A 618 -32.25 -16.27 -35.24
N ASP A 619 -31.58 -17.32 -34.77
CA ASP A 619 -30.70 -18.07 -35.67
C ASP A 619 -31.58 -18.53 -36.85
N LYS A 620 -31.21 -18.19 -38.08
CA LYS A 620 -31.82 -18.89 -39.21
C LYS A 620 -31.48 -20.36 -39.03
N PRO A 621 -32.45 -21.30 -39.19
CA PRO A 621 -32.29 -22.71 -38.84
C PRO A 621 -31.22 -23.49 -39.64
N ASN A 622 -30.46 -22.81 -40.52
CA ASN A 622 -29.46 -23.40 -41.40
C ASN A 622 -28.05 -22.81 -41.24
N SER A 623 -27.77 -21.98 -40.22
CA SER A 623 -26.38 -21.67 -39.87
C SER A 623 -25.81 -22.80 -39.02
N ASP A 624 -24.55 -23.15 -39.20
CA ASP A 624 -23.87 -24.20 -38.42
C ASP A 624 -23.66 -23.83 -36.94
N GLY A 625 -24.27 -22.73 -36.48
CA GLY A 625 -24.26 -22.30 -35.09
C GLY A 625 -22.92 -21.72 -34.62
N SER A 626 -21.97 -21.47 -35.52
CA SER A 626 -20.68 -20.86 -35.16
C SER A 626 -20.78 -19.34 -35.32
N PRO A 627 -20.85 -18.51 -34.27
CA PRO A 627 -20.79 -17.07 -34.45
C PRO A 627 -19.43 -16.70 -35.06
N ASN A 628 -19.45 -16.05 -36.23
CA ASN A 628 -18.28 -15.36 -36.75
C ASN A 628 -17.82 -14.30 -35.75
N ILE A 629 -16.50 -14.05 -35.68
CA ILE A 629 -15.97 -13.01 -34.80
C ILE A 629 -16.54 -11.63 -35.19
N MET A 630 -17.29 -11.03 -34.26
CA MET A 630 -17.85 -9.68 -34.30
C MET A 630 -18.56 -9.25 -35.61
N GLN A 631 -19.45 -10.08 -36.17
CA GLN A 631 -20.23 -9.76 -37.38
C GLN A 631 -21.57 -9.06 -37.04
N ASP A 632 -21.93 -8.02 -37.82
CA ASP A 632 -23.23 -7.33 -37.75
C ASP A 632 -24.34 -8.30 -38.15
N ARG A 633 -25.23 -8.62 -37.21
CA ARG A 633 -26.27 -9.65 -37.39
C ARG A 633 -27.42 -9.21 -38.30
N ASN A 634 -27.48 -7.93 -38.69
CA ASN A 634 -28.57 -7.37 -39.48
C ASN A 634 -28.24 -7.25 -40.98
N ASN A 635 -27.00 -7.49 -41.42
CA ASN A 635 -26.60 -7.19 -42.80
C ASN A 635 -25.50 -8.13 -43.33
N VAL A 636 -25.85 -9.39 -43.66
CA VAL A 636 -24.87 -10.34 -44.22
C VAL A 636 -25.43 -11.21 -45.35
N ASP A 637 -24.61 -11.39 -46.39
CA ASP A 637 -24.77 -12.36 -47.48
C ASP A 637 -24.34 -13.78 -47.04
N GLU A 638 -25.03 -14.82 -47.52
CA GLU A 638 -24.83 -16.25 -47.19
C GLU A 638 -23.43 -16.80 -47.54
N SER A 639 -22.65 -16.06 -48.34
CA SER A 639 -21.29 -16.44 -48.75
C SER A 639 -20.17 -16.02 -47.77
N GLU A 640 -20.47 -15.17 -46.78
CA GLU A 640 -19.48 -14.65 -45.80
C GLU A 640 -19.47 -15.41 -44.46
N TRP A 641 -20.13 -16.55 -44.38
CA TRP A 641 -20.35 -17.34 -43.17
C TRP A 641 -19.12 -18.20 -42.78
N GLY A 642 -18.03 -18.06 -43.52
CA GLY A 642 -16.80 -18.81 -43.31
C GLY A 642 -15.79 -18.08 -42.42
N ASP A 643 -15.32 -18.78 -41.39
CA ASP A 643 -13.98 -18.75 -40.79
C ASP A 643 -13.26 -17.39 -40.63
N ARG A 644 -14.02 -16.30 -40.41
CA ARG A 644 -13.47 -14.94 -40.26
C ARG A 644 -12.50 -14.86 -39.07
N LYS A 645 -11.41 -14.11 -39.23
CA LYS A 645 -10.45 -13.76 -38.16
C LYS A 645 -10.74 -12.35 -37.67
N ALA A 646 -10.29 -12.01 -36.45
CA ALA A 646 -10.34 -10.63 -35.98
C ALA A 646 -9.60 -9.74 -37.00
N THR A 647 -10.15 -8.58 -37.30
CA THR A 647 -9.57 -7.61 -38.22
C THR A 647 -9.09 -6.36 -37.48
N GLN A 648 -8.32 -5.51 -38.14
CA GLN A 648 -7.97 -4.17 -37.63
C GLN A 648 -9.22 -3.38 -37.21
N GLN A 649 -10.30 -3.45 -38.00
CA GLN A 649 -11.55 -2.73 -37.71
C GLN A 649 -12.22 -3.23 -36.42
N ASP A 650 -12.10 -4.53 -36.13
CA ASP A 650 -12.65 -5.09 -34.89
C ASP A 650 -11.88 -4.59 -33.66
N VAL A 651 -10.56 -4.46 -33.78
CA VAL A 651 -9.71 -3.88 -32.72
C VAL A 651 -9.96 -2.37 -32.55
N ASP A 652 -10.20 -1.64 -33.64
CA ASP A 652 -10.48 -0.20 -33.59
C ASP A 652 -11.83 0.15 -32.94
N LYS A 653 -12.77 -0.80 -32.92
CA LYS A 653 -14.08 -0.69 -32.27
C LYS A 653 -14.06 -1.01 -30.78
N LEU A 654 -12.94 -1.52 -30.25
CA LEU A 654 -12.79 -1.69 -28.80
C LEU A 654 -12.82 -0.33 -28.11
N ASN A 655 -13.41 -0.28 -26.92
CA ASN A 655 -13.55 0.95 -26.16
C ASN A 655 -12.22 1.31 -25.45
N ILE A 656 -11.20 1.68 -26.22
CA ILE A 656 -9.83 1.98 -25.76
C ILE A 656 -9.55 3.48 -25.96
N ASN A 657 -9.15 4.17 -24.90
CA ASN A 657 -8.69 5.55 -25.00
C ASN A 657 -7.23 5.61 -25.49
N TRP A 658 -7.05 5.58 -26.81
CA TRP A 658 -5.74 5.57 -27.46
C TRP A 658 -4.87 6.80 -27.16
N GLN A 659 -5.50 7.95 -26.88
CA GLN A 659 -4.79 9.17 -26.49
C GLN A 659 -4.18 9.01 -25.09
N GLU A 660 -4.99 8.56 -24.13
CA GLU A 660 -4.52 8.27 -22.77
C GLU A 660 -3.41 7.20 -22.77
N LEU A 661 -3.56 6.16 -23.59
CA LEU A 661 -2.54 5.12 -23.77
C LEU A 661 -1.20 5.70 -24.24
N GLY A 662 -1.23 6.67 -25.16
CA GLY A 662 -0.03 7.35 -25.68
C GLY A 662 0.67 8.24 -24.68
N GLU A 663 -0.11 8.88 -23.82
CA GLU A 663 0.39 9.82 -22.83
C GLU A 663 0.88 9.13 -21.55
N LYS A 664 0.18 8.08 -21.10
CA LYS A 664 0.42 7.39 -19.81
C LYS A 664 1.09 6.04 -19.97
N GLY A 665 1.20 5.53 -21.19
CA GLY A 665 1.65 4.17 -21.45
C GLY A 665 0.64 3.09 -21.04
N LYS A 666 -0.54 3.47 -20.52
CA LYS A 666 -1.65 2.55 -20.19
C LYS A 666 -3.01 3.25 -20.18
N THR A 667 -4.09 2.50 -20.43
CA THR A 667 -5.50 2.94 -20.33
C THR A 667 -6.41 1.73 -20.06
N ASN A 668 -7.66 1.95 -19.68
CA ASN A 668 -8.64 0.90 -19.42
C ASN A 668 -9.54 0.59 -20.64
N VAL A 669 -10.21 -0.57 -20.63
CA VAL A 669 -10.98 -1.17 -21.75
C VAL A 669 -12.18 -2.01 -21.26
N GLY A 670 -13.44 -1.56 -21.47
CA GLY A 670 -14.70 -2.20 -20.98
C GLY A 670 -15.41 -1.49 -19.79
N GLU A 671 -16.27 -2.17 -18.99
CA GLU A 671 -16.88 -1.69 -17.71
C GLU A 671 -17.06 -2.85 -16.65
N ILE A 672 -17.89 -2.69 -15.58
CA ILE A 672 -18.35 -3.79 -14.67
C ILE A 672 -19.84 -4.06 -14.88
N SER A 673 -20.25 -5.34 -14.91
CA SER A 673 -21.65 -5.74 -14.81
C SER A 673 -22.26 -5.51 -13.41
N ASP A 674 -23.39 -4.80 -13.33
CA ASP A 674 -24.07 -4.46 -12.08
C ASP A 674 -25.13 -5.54 -11.73
N HIS A 675 -24.96 -6.23 -10.59
CA HIS A 675 -25.81 -7.34 -10.15
C HIS A 675 -26.92 -6.93 -9.15
N THR A 676 -27.25 -5.64 -9.04
CA THR A 676 -28.32 -5.19 -8.13
C THR A 676 -29.71 -5.24 -8.79
N GLN A 677 -30.35 -6.42 -8.73
CA GLN A 677 -31.81 -6.59 -8.65
C GLN A 677 -32.19 -7.66 -7.63
#